data_AF-A0A087BWS0-F1
#
_entry.id   AF-A0A087BWS0-F1
#
_cell.length_a   1.000
_cell.length_b   1.000
_cell.length_c   1.000
_cell.angle_alpha   90.00
_cell.angle_beta   90.00
_cell.angle_gamma   90.00
#
_symmetry.space_group_name_H-M   'P 1'
#
loop_
_entity.id
_entity.type
_entity.pdbx_description
1 polymer ?
#
loop_
_entity_poly.entity_id
_entity_poly.type
_entity_poly.pdbx_seq_one_letter_code
_entity_poly.pdbx_strand_id
1 'polypeptide(L)'
;MSDEARRETDEAAGMYADTDVNSQNGSQAGSQPAGDGVPATFDTDRFLAGLDAIYEAHEAPTKAEPYLQQAMADAENAGNDAGLLTVLNEIMGFYRSQGRHDENQWIVQRAIELGLRLQLPGSEAWTTTLINAATAMRAAGRYDQAQDLYHQALESAKSTMPAHDRRLAALHNNLSMLYSETGRPTLARHELETALRILETASTDISTDLDAASTHTNLALVLLQETLPGNGTEHHPDPTTEAGDSTQSPAGASDATRPDHVARHTDEADRERGLAEARRHASAALAIYRAGHLEHSAHYASALAGYAQVCFASADFRSSVDAYRHALAVIEECYGTDTDYYRTTAANLHDAQVALDHATPDPATPRVPSRGTATPEPGHQPPHALHTPQHPPMKGMALSRTFWEQCAKPMVERRHPRLRGRVAAGLIGHGSECYGFDDEQSHDHDFGPGCCLWLTDEDYRRFGADLQADYDALPETFMGYGPRESTARAQGPARRVGVFAIGDFFAGITGYRAAPTDDRPHEWLMLDEATLAAATNGEVFADPLGALLSTRQGFKTMPDDVRLSLISKRLGMIAQAGQYNLPRMLKRGDGAAAWLAVNACVEAAASLVFLINTPITAGYMPFYKWRFAALRRLSGRMATRLSDVGARLERILALSSATCFGGAGFGEGGKGSAPAQADVHDLIEGICRDIVAELHRQGLSDADETFLEWQRPYVEAHITSADPVLHSL
;
A
#
# COMPACT_ATOMS: atom_id res chain seq x y z
N MET A 1 8.17 25.67 1.69
CA MET A 1 7.45 24.48 1.20
C MET A 1 6.39 24.90 0.18
N SER A 2 6.79 25.62 -0.86
CA SER A 2 5.86 26.44 -1.62
C SER A 2 6.54 26.79 -2.96
N ASP A 3 6.51 25.81 -3.87
CA ASP A 3 6.78 25.89 -5.32
C ASP A 3 6.75 24.46 -5.93
N GLU A 4 7.04 23.43 -5.14
CA GLU A 4 7.03 22.02 -5.61
C GLU A 4 5.66 21.36 -5.61
N ALA A 5 4.76 21.69 -4.67
CA ALA A 5 3.36 21.25 -4.75
C ALA A 5 2.69 21.79 -6.02
N ARG A 6 3.25 22.86 -6.61
CA ARG A 6 2.89 23.45 -7.88
C ARG A 6 3.60 22.75 -9.05
N ARG A 7 4.87 22.35 -8.91
CA ARG A 7 5.61 21.62 -9.95
C ARG A 7 5.35 20.12 -10.06
N GLU A 8 5.04 19.40 -8.98
CA GLU A 8 4.63 17.99 -9.07
C GLU A 8 3.15 17.84 -9.50
N THR A 9 2.34 18.89 -9.30
CA THR A 9 1.06 19.04 -9.99
C THR A 9 1.28 19.45 -11.44
N ASP A 10 2.16 20.41 -11.76
CA ASP A 10 2.53 20.82 -13.13
C ASP A 10 3.37 19.78 -13.92
N GLU A 11 4.04 18.79 -13.31
CA GLU A 11 4.73 17.72 -14.07
C GLU A 11 3.72 16.64 -14.52
N ALA A 12 2.52 16.64 -13.95
CA ALA A 12 1.37 15.85 -14.44
C ALA A 12 0.30 16.71 -15.14
N ALA A 13 0.23 18.03 -14.87
CA ALA A 13 -0.76 18.97 -15.40
C ALA A 13 -0.19 20.01 -16.39
N GLY A 14 1.13 20.16 -16.47
CA GLY A 14 1.86 21.09 -17.33
C GLY A 14 1.92 20.59 -18.76
N MET A 15 0.75 20.48 -19.38
CA MET A 15 0.64 20.43 -20.82
C MET A 15 -0.60 21.13 -21.36
N TYR A 16 -1.06 22.21 -20.73
CA TYR A 16 -2.02 23.15 -21.32
C TYR A 16 -1.81 24.59 -20.82
N ALA A 17 -0.80 25.26 -21.37
CA ALA A 17 -0.80 26.71 -21.51
C ALA A 17 -0.27 27.07 -22.90
N ASP A 18 -1.00 26.64 -23.95
CA ASP A 18 -1.08 27.38 -25.22
C ASP A 18 -2.09 26.72 -26.15
N THR A 19 -3.33 27.21 -26.13
CA THR A 19 -4.13 27.29 -27.36
C THR A 19 -4.83 28.65 -27.37
N ASP A 20 -4.17 29.60 -27.99
CA ASP A 20 -4.74 30.85 -28.48
C ASP A 20 -6.09 30.61 -29.18
N VAL A 21 -7.18 31.15 -28.60
CA VAL A 21 -8.32 31.62 -29.39
C VAL A 21 -8.57 33.09 -29.06
N ASN A 22 -8.11 33.91 -30.00
CA ASN A 22 -8.20 35.36 -30.07
C ASN A 22 -9.61 35.92 -29.76
N SER A 23 -9.68 36.65 -28.65
CA SER A 23 -10.41 37.89 -28.35
C SER A 23 -11.43 38.45 -29.36
N GLN A 24 -12.62 38.82 -28.85
CA GLN A 24 -13.11 40.21 -28.87
C GLN A 24 -14.44 40.36 -28.09
N ASN A 25 -14.44 41.02 -26.92
CA ASN A 25 -14.97 42.38 -26.70
C ASN A 25 -15.35 42.65 -25.22
N GLY A 26 -14.94 43.83 -24.75
CA GLY A 26 -15.85 44.74 -24.05
C GLY A 26 -15.92 44.69 -22.52
N SER A 27 -15.02 45.43 -21.88
CA SER A 27 -15.15 45.93 -20.51
C SER A 27 -16.47 46.68 -20.24
N GLN A 28 -17.12 46.43 -19.08
CA GLN A 28 -17.59 47.49 -18.17
C GLN A 28 -18.08 46.95 -16.81
N ALA A 29 -17.74 47.66 -15.75
CA ALA A 29 -18.17 47.43 -14.38
C ALA A 29 -19.63 47.90 -14.15
N GLY A 30 -20.34 47.23 -13.24
CA GLY A 30 -21.46 47.81 -12.50
C GLY A 30 -22.69 46.92 -12.31
N SER A 31 -22.98 46.62 -11.04
CA SER A 31 -24.33 46.53 -10.46
C SER A 31 -25.22 45.33 -10.82
N GLN A 32 -25.55 44.52 -9.81
CA GLN A 32 -26.70 43.60 -9.84
C GLN A 32 -28.00 44.32 -10.21
N PRO A 33 -28.89 43.60 -10.91
CA PRO A 33 -30.21 43.36 -10.33
C PRO A 33 -30.63 41.89 -10.43
N ALA A 34 -31.45 41.46 -9.47
CA ALA A 34 -32.15 40.18 -9.48
C ALA A 34 -33.22 40.15 -10.58
N GLY A 35 -33.28 39.04 -11.33
CA GLY A 35 -34.35 38.73 -12.28
C GLY A 35 -34.03 37.55 -13.19
N ASP A 36 -34.86 36.52 -13.11
CA ASP A 36 -35.15 35.48 -14.11
C ASP A 36 -34.03 34.54 -14.63
N GLY A 37 -33.94 33.36 -14.01
CA GLY A 37 -34.08 32.07 -14.73
C GLY A 37 -33.06 31.67 -15.82
N VAL A 38 -31.82 32.17 -15.80
CA VAL A 38 -30.72 31.57 -16.56
C VAL A 38 -29.85 30.76 -15.59
N PRO A 39 -29.61 29.44 -15.83
CA PRO A 39 -28.67 28.69 -15.00
C PRO A 39 -27.31 29.40 -15.04
N ALA A 40 -26.73 29.68 -13.87
CA ALA A 40 -25.40 30.25 -13.81
C ALA A 40 -24.43 29.29 -14.52
N THR A 41 -23.83 29.74 -15.62
CA THR A 41 -22.86 28.94 -16.38
C THR A 41 -21.54 28.93 -15.63
N PHE A 42 -21.01 27.74 -15.31
CA PHE A 42 -19.67 27.59 -14.73
C PHE A 42 -18.60 28.01 -15.73
N ASP A 43 -17.70 28.89 -15.33
CA ASP A 43 -16.61 29.45 -16.14
C ASP A 43 -15.29 28.75 -15.77
N THR A 44 -14.85 27.84 -16.65
CA THR A 44 -13.65 27.01 -16.44
C THR A 44 -12.37 27.85 -16.43
N ASP A 45 -12.26 28.86 -17.28
CA ASP A 45 -11.05 29.69 -17.38
C ASP A 45 -10.87 30.52 -16.11
N ARG A 46 -11.98 31.07 -15.60
CA ARG A 46 -11.97 31.77 -14.31
C ARG A 46 -11.64 30.83 -13.15
N PHE A 47 -12.14 29.60 -13.18
CA PHE A 47 -11.80 28.58 -12.18
C PHE A 47 -10.30 28.33 -12.14
N LEU A 48 -9.69 28.04 -13.29
CA LEU A 48 -8.25 27.76 -13.41
C LEU A 48 -7.41 28.96 -12.97
N ALA A 49 -7.73 30.16 -13.46
CA ALA A 49 -7.02 31.39 -13.07
C ALA A 49 -7.10 31.68 -11.56
N GLY A 50 -8.21 31.34 -10.91
CA GLY A 50 -8.34 31.47 -9.46
C GLY A 50 -7.57 30.41 -8.68
N LEU A 51 -7.48 29.18 -9.21
CA LEU A 51 -6.63 28.14 -8.64
C LEU A 51 -5.15 28.54 -8.74
N ASP A 52 -4.73 29.06 -9.90
CA ASP A 52 -3.38 29.58 -10.12
C ASP A 52 -3.03 30.67 -9.13
N ALA A 53 -3.93 31.64 -8.92
CA ALA A 53 -3.72 32.72 -7.95
C ALA A 53 -3.55 32.21 -6.51
N ILE A 54 -4.25 31.14 -6.12
CA ILE A 54 -4.08 30.51 -4.79
C ILE A 54 -2.67 29.91 -4.65
N TYR A 55 -2.19 29.25 -5.70
CA TYR A 55 -0.83 28.70 -5.70
C TYR A 55 0.25 29.79 -5.77
N GLU A 56 0.06 30.87 -6.54
CA GLU A 56 0.97 32.03 -6.59
C GLU A 56 1.09 32.74 -5.26
N ALA A 57 -0.02 32.84 -4.54
CA ALA A 57 -0.05 33.43 -3.21
C ALA A 57 0.54 32.50 -2.13
N HIS A 58 0.94 31.27 -2.49
CA HIS A 58 1.36 30.21 -1.57
C HIS A 58 0.31 29.88 -0.49
N GLU A 59 -0.98 30.05 -0.82
CA GLU A 59 -2.11 29.83 0.10
C GLU A 59 -2.75 28.44 -0.06
N ALA A 60 -2.20 27.61 -0.96
CA ALA A 60 -2.70 26.28 -1.28
C ALA A 60 -2.99 25.38 -0.06
N PRO A 61 -2.14 25.32 1.00
CA PRO A 61 -2.41 24.47 2.17
C PRO A 61 -3.72 24.78 2.91
N THR A 62 -4.29 25.98 2.71
CA THR A 62 -5.52 26.42 3.39
C THR A 62 -6.68 26.69 2.44
N LYS A 63 -6.41 27.06 1.19
CA LYS A 63 -7.43 27.53 0.25
C LYS A 63 -7.69 26.63 -0.95
N ALA A 64 -6.74 25.76 -1.33
CA ALA A 64 -6.89 24.96 -2.55
C ALA A 64 -8.04 23.96 -2.45
N GLU A 65 -8.14 23.19 -1.35
CA GLU A 65 -9.21 22.21 -1.19
C GLU A 65 -10.61 22.85 -1.13
N PRO A 66 -10.89 23.87 -0.28
CA PRO A 66 -12.20 24.50 -0.28
C PRO A 66 -12.57 25.10 -1.63
N TYR A 67 -11.59 25.67 -2.35
CA TYR A 67 -11.80 26.24 -3.67
C TYR A 67 -12.16 25.16 -4.72
N LEU A 68 -11.44 24.04 -4.73
CA LEU A 68 -11.70 22.91 -5.61
C LEU A 68 -13.05 22.25 -5.32
N GLN A 69 -13.40 22.04 -4.05
CA GLN A 69 -14.69 21.47 -3.65
C GLN A 69 -15.86 22.40 -4.02
N GLN A 70 -15.70 23.71 -3.82
CA GLN A 70 -16.71 24.69 -4.23
C GLN A 70 -16.86 24.71 -5.75
N ALA A 71 -15.76 24.72 -6.51
CA ALA A 71 -15.79 24.68 -7.97
C ALA A 71 -16.48 23.41 -8.50
N MET A 72 -16.28 22.26 -7.84
CA MET A 72 -16.94 21.00 -8.18
C MET A 72 -18.46 21.13 -7.99
N ALA A 73 -18.90 21.65 -6.84
CA ALA A 73 -20.32 21.88 -6.57
C ALA A 73 -20.95 22.91 -7.53
N ASP A 74 -20.22 23.98 -7.86
CA ASP A 74 -20.67 25.01 -8.79
C ASP A 74 -20.83 24.46 -10.21
N ALA A 75 -19.87 23.64 -10.68
CA ALA A 75 -19.95 22.98 -11.97
C ALA A 75 -21.12 21.96 -12.04
N GLU A 76 -21.34 21.19 -10.96
CA GLU A 76 -22.48 20.27 -10.84
C GLU A 76 -23.83 21.01 -10.86
N ASN A 77 -23.96 22.08 -10.07
CA ASN A 77 -25.18 22.90 -10.02
C ASN A 77 -25.48 23.61 -11.35
N ALA A 78 -24.43 23.98 -12.09
CA ALA A 78 -24.54 24.56 -13.42
C ALA A 78 -24.88 23.52 -14.51
N GLY A 79 -24.79 22.21 -14.22
CA GLY A 79 -24.88 21.14 -15.22
C GLY A 79 -23.77 21.20 -16.27
N ASN A 80 -22.61 21.79 -15.93
CA ASN A 80 -21.47 21.90 -16.82
C ASN A 80 -20.55 20.67 -16.66
N ASP A 81 -20.95 19.55 -17.26
CA ASP A 81 -20.21 18.28 -17.19
C ASP A 81 -18.76 18.39 -17.69
N ALA A 82 -18.48 19.24 -18.69
CA ALA A 82 -17.12 19.47 -19.19
C ALA A 82 -16.26 20.23 -18.17
N GLY A 83 -16.79 21.31 -17.59
CA GLY A 83 -16.13 22.04 -16.51
C GLY A 83 -15.93 21.19 -15.26
N LEU A 84 -16.91 20.34 -14.93
CA LEU A 84 -16.80 19.38 -13.83
C LEU A 84 -15.65 18.40 -14.06
N LEU A 85 -15.48 17.87 -15.27
CA LEU A 85 -14.36 16.98 -15.56
C LEU A 85 -13.00 17.66 -15.39
N THR A 86 -12.88 18.93 -15.81
CA THR A 86 -11.69 19.74 -15.54
C THR A 86 -11.43 19.86 -14.04
N VAL A 87 -12.44 20.22 -13.25
CA VAL A 87 -12.29 20.32 -11.78
C VAL A 87 -11.90 18.97 -11.16
N LEU A 88 -12.48 17.85 -11.61
CA LEU A 88 -12.13 16.52 -11.10
C LEU A 88 -10.67 16.15 -11.43
N ASN A 89 -10.18 16.51 -12.62
CA ASN A 89 -8.77 16.31 -12.98
C ASN A 89 -7.84 17.09 -12.03
N GLU A 90 -8.18 18.33 -11.68
CA GLU A 90 -7.42 19.13 -10.71
C GLU A 90 -7.47 18.55 -9.30
N ILE A 91 -8.64 18.05 -8.86
CA ILE A 91 -8.77 17.39 -7.56
C ILE A 91 -7.92 16.11 -7.52
N MET A 92 -7.84 15.35 -8.62
CA MET A 92 -6.98 14.16 -8.68
C MET A 92 -5.51 14.51 -8.42
N GLY A 93 -5.02 15.57 -9.06
CA GLY A 93 -3.68 16.09 -8.84
C GLY A 93 -3.47 16.57 -7.40
N PHE A 94 -4.42 17.34 -6.88
CA PHE A 94 -4.38 17.88 -5.52
C PHE A 94 -4.36 16.79 -4.46
N TYR A 95 -5.33 15.88 -4.42
CA TYR A 95 -5.36 14.82 -3.41
C TYR A 95 -4.18 13.86 -3.51
N ARG A 96 -3.67 13.61 -4.72
CA ARG A 96 -2.42 12.85 -4.92
C ARG A 96 -1.24 13.52 -4.22
N SER A 97 -1.06 14.85 -4.41
CA SER A 97 0.03 15.62 -3.78
C SER A 97 -0.04 15.65 -2.25
N GLN A 98 -1.24 15.50 -1.67
CA GLN A 98 -1.47 15.50 -0.22
C GLN A 98 -1.40 14.08 0.39
N GLY A 99 -1.15 13.04 -0.41
CA GLY A 99 -1.19 11.65 0.06
C GLY A 99 -2.59 11.15 0.43
N ARG A 100 -3.64 11.87 0.02
CA ARG A 100 -5.05 11.60 0.35
C ARG A 100 -5.65 10.62 -0.64
N HIS A 101 -5.10 9.42 -0.66
CA HIS A 101 -5.36 8.41 -1.69
C HIS A 101 -6.80 7.86 -1.65
N ASP A 102 -7.38 7.73 -0.45
CA ASP A 102 -8.74 7.21 -0.28
C ASP A 102 -9.79 8.19 -0.81
N GLU A 103 -9.66 9.49 -0.52
CA GLU A 103 -10.53 10.51 -1.11
C GLU A 103 -10.35 10.61 -2.63
N ASN A 104 -9.12 10.43 -3.11
CA ASN A 104 -8.81 10.48 -4.54
C ASN A 104 -9.46 9.32 -5.32
N GLN A 105 -9.64 8.15 -4.70
CA GLN A 105 -10.27 7.00 -5.36
C GLN A 105 -11.69 7.33 -5.84
N TRP A 106 -12.46 8.08 -5.06
CA TRP A 106 -13.80 8.53 -5.46
C TRP A 106 -13.75 9.50 -6.65
N ILE A 107 -12.80 10.44 -6.62
CA ILE A 107 -12.61 11.42 -7.70
C ILE A 107 -12.23 10.73 -9.01
N VAL A 108 -11.32 9.75 -8.95
CA VAL A 108 -10.91 8.94 -10.10
C VAL A 108 -12.11 8.22 -10.71
N GLN A 109 -12.89 7.51 -9.90
CA GLN A 109 -14.07 6.79 -10.38
C GLN A 109 -15.08 7.76 -11.02
N ARG A 110 -15.32 8.91 -10.37
CA ARG A 110 -16.23 9.94 -10.85
C ARG A 110 -15.78 10.55 -12.18
N ALA A 111 -14.49 10.82 -12.34
CA ALA A 111 -13.91 11.38 -13.56
C ALA A 111 -14.01 10.39 -14.73
N ILE A 112 -13.72 9.10 -14.49
CA ILE A 112 -13.86 8.03 -15.50
C ILE A 112 -15.31 7.90 -15.95
N GLU A 113 -16.26 7.80 -15.01
CA GLU A 113 -17.70 7.69 -15.32
C GLU A 113 -18.23 8.90 -16.10
N LEU A 114 -17.80 10.11 -15.71
CA LEU A 114 -18.16 11.35 -16.39
C LEU A 114 -17.59 11.40 -17.81
N GLY A 115 -16.31 11.07 -17.98
CA GLY A 115 -15.67 11.04 -19.30
C GLY A 115 -16.29 10.01 -20.26
N LEU A 116 -16.69 8.84 -19.75
CA LEU A 116 -17.45 7.86 -20.53
C LEU A 116 -18.84 8.37 -20.92
N ARG A 117 -19.56 9.02 -20.00
CA ARG A 117 -20.88 9.61 -20.26
C ARG A 117 -20.80 10.73 -21.32
N LEU A 118 -19.74 11.52 -21.27
CA LEU A 118 -19.42 12.57 -22.24
C LEU A 118 -18.90 12.03 -23.59
N GLN A 119 -18.74 10.71 -23.74
CA GLN A 119 -18.24 10.06 -24.95
C GLN A 119 -16.85 10.56 -25.36
N LEU A 120 -15.98 10.83 -24.38
CA LEU A 120 -14.62 11.29 -24.61
C LEU A 120 -13.62 10.22 -25.08
N PRO A 121 -13.85 8.88 -25.04
CA PRO A 121 -12.88 7.93 -25.58
C PRO A 121 -12.38 8.27 -26.99
N GLY A 122 -11.06 8.35 -27.14
CA GLY A 122 -10.39 8.79 -28.37
C GLY A 122 -10.14 10.31 -28.47
N SER A 123 -10.37 11.07 -27.40
CA SER A 123 -10.02 12.50 -27.31
C SER A 123 -8.78 12.76 -26.46
N GLU A 124 -8.14 13.92 -26.66
CA GLU A 124 -7.02 14.37 -25.81
C GLU A 124 -7.45 14.51 -24.35
N ALA A 125 -8.64 15.06 -24.08
CA ALA A 125 -9.18 15.20 -22.72
C ALA A 125 -9.32 13.84 -22.01
N TRP A 126 -9.77 12.81 -22.71
CA TRP A 126 -9.85 11.45 -22.16
C TRP A 126 -8.48 10.87 -21.85
N THR A 127 -7.51 11.11 -22.75
CA THR A 127 -6.13 10.65 -22.56
C THR A 127 -5.55 11.28 -21.28
N THR A 128 -5.76 12.58 -21.08
CA THR A 128 -5.34 13.28 -19.85
C THR A 128 -6.00 12.72 -18.59
N THR A 129 -7.33 12.50 -18.60
CA THR A 129 -8.02 11.91 -17.45
C THR A 129 -7.49 10.52 -17.12
N LEU A 130 -7.21 9.67 -18.11
CA LEU A 130 -6.63 8.35 -17.89
C LEU A 130 -5.23 8.41 -17.28
N ILE A 131 -4.38 9.33 -17.75
CA ILE A 131 -3.03 9.53 -17.19
C ILE A 131 -3.13 9.94 -15.71
N ASN A 132 -3.95 10.95 -15.39
CA ASN A 132 -4.13 11.43 -14.03
C ASN A 132 -4.71 10.35 -13.10
N ALA A 133 -5.69 9.59 -13.59
CA ALA A 133 -6.25 8.45 -12.87
C ALA A 133 -5.20 7.36 -12.62
N ALA A 134 -4.40 7.00 -13.63
CA ALA A 134 -3.34 6.01 -13.51
C ALA A 134 -2.28 6.43 -12.49
N THR A 135 -1.86 7.70 -12.50
CA THR A 135 -0.87 8.20 -11.55
C THR A 135 -1.45 8.32 -10.14
N ALA A 136 -2.72 8.69 -9.99
CA ALA A 136 -3.41 8.65 -8.69
C ALA A 136 -3.47 7.23 -8.13
N MET A 137 -3.81 6.24 -8.96
CA MET A 137 -3.83 4.82 -8.55
C MET A 137 -2.43 4.27 -8.23
N ARG A 138 -1.39 4.67 -8.98
CA ARG A 138 0.00 4.31 -8.68
C ARG A 138 0.40 4.84 -7.30
N ALA A 139 0.17 6.13 -7.05
CA ALA A 139 0.48 6.77 -5.77
C ALA A 139 -0.27 6.11 -4.59
N ALA A 140 -1.48 5.60 -4.82
CA ALA A 140 -2.27 4.85 -3.84
C ALA A 140 -1.81 3.39 -3.62
N GLY A 141 -0.76 2.93 -4.30
CA GLY A 141 -0.30 1.54 -4.25
C GLY A 141 -1.26 0.54 -4.93
N ARG A 142 -2.23 1.02 -5.72
CA ARG A 142 -3.19 0.21 -6.50
C ARG A 142 -2.58 -0.14 -7.86
N TYR A 143 -1.47 -0.88 -7.84
CA TYR A 143 -0.61 -1.07 -9.00
C TYR A 143 -1.29 -1.75 -10.21
N ASP A 144 -2.18 -2.71 -9.99
CA ASP A 144 -2.90 -3.38 -11.09
C ASP A 144 -3.82 -2.39 -11.83
N GLN A 145 -4.59 -1.59 -11.07
CA GLN A 145 -5.47 -0.56 -11.64
C GLN A 145 -4.68 0.54 -12.34
N ALA A 146 -3.54 0.95 -11.76
CA ALA A 146 -2.64 1.91 -12.38
C ALA A 146 -2.09 1.38 -13.71
N GLN A 147 -1.69 0.10 -13.76
CA GLN A 147 -1.19 -0.54 -14.97
C GLN A 147 -2.24 -0.53 -16.09
N ASP A 148 -3.46 -0.96 -15.77
CA ASP A 148 -4.57 -0.99 -16.72
C ASP A 148 -4.89 0.40 -17.27
N LEU A 149 -4.89 1.42 -16.41
CA LEU A 149 -5.15 2.81 -16.79
C LEU A 149 -4.00 3.40 -17.63
N TYR A 150 -2.74 3.10 -17.31
CA TYR A 150 -1.60 3.52 -18.13
C TYR A 150 -1.62 2.87 -19.52
N HIS A 151 -1.97 1.58 -19.63
CA HIS A 151 -2.11 0.94 -20.94
C HIS A 151 -3.28 1.52 -21.75
N GLN A 152 -4.41 1.82 -21.11
CA GLN A 152 -5.51 2.53 -21.75
C GLN A 152 -5.08 3.94 -22.20
N ALA A 153 -4.30 4.66 -21.39
CA ALA A 153 -3.76 5.96 -21.75
C ALA A 153 -2.81 5.87 -22.95
N LEU A 154 -1.92 4.87 -22.99
CA LEU A 154 -1.02 4.63 -24.12
C LEU A 154 -1.79 4.31 -25.41
N GLU A 155 -2.83 3.48 -25.31
CA GLU A 155 -3.67 3.16 -26.46
C GLU A 155 -4.44 4.40 -26.96
N SER A 156 -4.99 5.19 -26.02
CA SER A 156 -5.65 6.45 -26.34
C SER A 156 -4.67 7.43 -27.02
N ALA A 157 -3.46 7.57 -26.47
CA ALA A 157 -2.40 8.45 -26.95
C ALA A 157 -1.99 8.15 -28.40
N LYS A 158 -2.00 6.88 -28.85
CA LYS A 158 -1.70 6.53 -30.26
C LYS A 158 -2.62 7.22 -31.26
N SER A 159 -3.85 7.55 -30.86
CA SER A 159 -4.85 8.20 -31.71
C SER A 159 -4.97 9.70 -31.51
N THR A 160 -4.44 10.23 -30.40
CA THR A 160 -4.63 11.63 -29.96
C THR A 160 -3.34 12.44 -29.96
N MET A 161 -2.18 11.80 -29.99
CA MET A 161 -0.87 12.44 -29.88
C MET A 161 0.06 12.03 -31.04
N PRO A 162 0.79 12.98 -31.65
CA PRO A 162 1.86 12.65 -32.59
C PRO A 162 2.96 11.78 -31.96
N ALA A 163 3.69 11.01 -32.78
CA ALA A 163 4.76 10.13 -32.29
C ALA A 163 5.93 10.84 -31.57
N HIS A 164 6.09 12.15 -31.78
CA HIS A 164 7.11 12.99 -31.15
C HIS A 164 6.50 13.93 -30.08
N ASP A 165 5.30 13.63 -29.59
CA ASP A 165 4.65 14.44 -28.56
C ASP A 165 5.31 14.22 -27.19
N ARG A 166 5.68 15.30 -26.49
CA ARG A 166 6.39 15.24 -25.21
C ARG A 166 5.58 14.60 -24.09
N ARG A 167 4.24 14.72 -24.08
CA ARG A 167 3.40 14.04 -23.07
C ARG A 167 3.38 12.53 -23.27
N LEU A 168 3.70 12.02 -24.45
CA LEU A 168 3.94 10.58 -24.63
C LEU A 168 5.20 10.13 -23.87
N ALA A 169 6.27 10.95 -23.87
CA ALA A 169 7.46 10.67 -23.07
C ALA A 169 7.17 10.71 -21.56
N ALA A 170 6.38 11.68 -21.09
CA ALA A 170 5.95 11.75 -19.70
C ALA A 170 5.11 10.53 -19.26
N LEU A 171 4.22 10.05 -20.14
CA LEU A 171 3.47 8.81 -19.91
C LEU A 171 4.38 7.59 -19.77
N HIS A 172 5.36 7.43 -20.65
CA HIS A 172 6.36 6.36 -20.55
C HIS A 172 7.20 6.46 -19.25
N ASN A 173 7.66 7.66 -18.87
CA ASN A 173 8.32 7.90 -17.57
C ASN A 173 7.43 7.49 -16.39
N ASN A 174 6.14 7.81 -16.44
CA ASN A 174 5.21 7.48 -15.36
C ASN A 174 4.93 5.98 -15.24
N LEU A 175 4.85 5.28 -16.38
CA LEU A 175 4.72 3.83 -16.43
C LEU A 175 6.03 3.14 -15.96
N SER A 176 7.20 3.71 -16.24
CA SER A 176 8.46 3.15 -15.75
C SER A 176 8.55 3.17 -14.23
N MET A 177 8.03 4.20 -13.57
CA MET A 177 7.97 4.26 -12.11
C MET A 177 7.12 3.11 -11.55
N LEU A 178 5.95 2.84 -12.16
CA LEU A 178 5.12 1.69 -11.78
C LEU A 178 5.90 0.38 -11.89
N TYR A 179 6.62 0.17 -13.00
CA TYR A 179 7.42 -1.04 -13.18
C TYR A 179 8.59 -1.13 -12.18
N SER A 180 9.26 -0.02 -11.85
CA SER A 180 10.31 0.00 -10.84
C SER A 180 9.77 -0.35 -9.44
N GLU A 181 8.66 0.28 -9.03
CA GLU A 181 7.98 0.06 -7.74
C GLU A 181 7.44 -1.38 -7.58
N THR A 182 7.13 -2.04 -8.69
CA THR A 182 6.63 -3.43 -8.72
C THR A 182 7.72 -4.47 -9.00
N GLY A 183 9.00 -4.09 -8.95
CA GLY A 183 10.13 -5.02 -9.08
C GLY A 183 10.36 -5.54 -10.50
N ARG A 184 9.96 -4.78 -11.53
CA ARG A 184 10.10 -5.11 -12.96
C ARG A 184 11.06 -4.13 -13.67
N PRO A 185 12.34 -4.06 -13.27
CA PRO A 185 13.26 -3.01 -13.75
C PRO A 185 13.54 -3.07 -15.25
N THR A 186 13.49 -4.26 -15.88
CA THR A 186 13.68 -4.39 -17.33
C THR A 186 12.55 -3.77 -18.15
N LEU A 187 11.30 -3.87 -17.67
CA LEU A 187 10.18 -3.15 -18.28
C LEU A 187 10.33 -1.64 -18.04
N ALA A 188 10.70 -1.23 -16.81
CA ALA A 188 10.95 0.18 -16.51
C ALA A 188 12.02 0.79 -17.41
N ARG A 189 13.12 0.07 -17.66
CA ARG A 189 14.18 0.46 -18.57
C ARG A 189 13.65 0.66 -19.99
N HIS A 190 12.85 -0.28 -20.50
CA HIS A 190 12.27 -0.18 -21.83
C HIS A 190 11.41 1.09 -22.00
N GLU A 191 10.56 1.38 -21.01
CA GLU A 191 9.73 2.58 -21.00
C GLU A 191 10.59 3.86 -20.97
N LEU A 192 11.62 3.91 -20.13
CA LEU A 192 12.54 5.06 -20.03
C LEU A 192 13.36 5.29 -21.30
N GLU A 193 13.84 4.22 -21.93
CA GLU A 193 14.53 4.33 -23.23
C GLU A 193 13.58 4.82 -24.33
N THR A 194 12.30 4.46 -24.25
CA THR A 194 11.27 4.98 -25.18
C THR A 194 11.00 6.46 -24.93
N ALA A 195 10.84 6.87 -23.67
CA ALA A 195 10.70 8.28 -23.29
C ALA A 195 11.88 9.12 -23.78
N LEU A 196 13.11 8.63 -23.57
CA LEU A 196 14.32 9.33 -23.99
C LEU A 196 14.39 9.50 -25.51
N ARG A 197 14.08 8.47 -26.30
CA ARG A 197 14.03 8.57 -27.77
C ARG A 197 13.02 9.61 -28.25
N ILE A 198 11.84 9.68 -27.61
CA ILE A 198 10.83 10.69 -27.93
C ILE A 198 11.41 12.08 -27.65
N LEU A 199 12.00 12.30 -26.49
CA LEU A 199 12.59 13.58 -26.09
C LEU A 199 13.76 14.01 -26.99
N GLU A 200 14.64 13.08 -27.39
CA GLU A 200 15.74 13.33 -28.34
C GLU A 200 15.23 13.85 -29.69
N THR A 201 14.03 13.41 -30.10
CA THR A 201 13.40 13.88 -31.36
C THR A 201 12.55 15.13 -31.19
N ALA A 202 11.94 15.31 -30.02
CA ALA A 202 10.99 16.39 -29.75
C ALA A 202 11.65 17.68 -29.24
N SER A 203 12.82 17.55 -28.60
CA SER A 203 13.52 18.68 -27.98
C SER A 203 14.24 19.54 -29.00
N THR A 204 14.16 20.86 -28.82
CA THR A 204 14.98 21.82 -29.59
C THR A 204 16.43 21.86 -29.12
N ASP A 205 16.68 21.59 -27.84
CA ASP A 205 18.01 21.46 -27.25
C ASP A 205 17.97 20.45 -26.11
N ILE A 206 18.33 19.21 -26.43
CA ILE A 206 18.34 18.10 -25.49
C ILE A 206 19.33 18.32 -24.33
N SER A 207 20.34 19.18 -24.50
CA SER A 207 21.36 19.43 -23.48
C SER A 207 20.87 20.29 -22.32
N THR A 208 19.71 20.92 -22.45
CA THR A 208 19.06 21.73 -21.40
C THR A 208 17.64 21.24 -21.08
N ASP A 209 17.26 20.06 -21.58
CA ASP A 209 15.89 19.57 -21.51
C ASP A 209 15.59 18.86 -20.17
N LEU A 210 14.65 19.41 -19.41
CA LEU A 210 14.35 18.92 -18.06
C LEU A 210 13.72 17.53 -18.04
N ASP A 211 12.84 17.23 -18.99
CA ASP A 211 12.23 15.90 -19.08
C ASP A 211 13.30 14.86 -19.38
N ALA A 212 14.30 15.21 -20.21
CA ALA A 212 15.43 14.33 -20.50
C ALA A 212 16.34 14.14 -19.28
N ALA A 213 16.54 15.19 -18.47
CA ALA A 213 17.29 15.08 -17.22
C ALA A 213 16.58 14.14 -16.22
N SER A 214 15.26 14.27 -16.06
CA SER A 214 14.46 13.40 -15.20
C SER A 214 14.43 11.96 -15.71
N THR A 215 14.28 11.73 -17.02
CA THR A 215 14.38 10.39 -17.62
C THR A 215 15.76 9.78 -17.39
N HIS A 216 16.84 10.54 -17.53
CA HIS A 216 18.19 10.05 -17.24
C HIS A 216 18.42 9.69 -15.77
N THR A 217 17.88 10.47 -14.83
CA THR A 217 17.91 10.14 -13.40
C THR A 217 17.21 8.81 -13.13
N ASN A 218 15.98 8.64 -13.63
CA ASN A 218 15.21 7.42 -13.43
C ASN A 218 15.88 6.21 -14.09
N LEU A 219 16.45 6.38 -15.29
CA LEU A 219 17.16 5.32 -16.00
C LEU A 219 18.41 4.87 -15.22
N ALA A 220 19.15 5.80 -14.62
CA ALA A 220 20.29 5.47 -13.78
C ALA A 220 19.89 4.62 -12.55
N LEU A 221 18.77 4.96 -11.89
CA LEU A 221 18.26 4.22 -10.74
C LEU A 221 17.74 2.83 -11.12
N VAL A 222 17.04 2.71 -12.25
CA VAL A 222 16.55 1.42 -12.75
C VAL A 222 17.71 0.50 -13.14
N LEU A 223 18.73 1.03 -13.84
CA LEU A 223 19.94 0.28 -14.17
C LEU A 223 20.71 -0.14 -12.90
N LEU A 224 20.69 0.69 -11.85
CA LEU A 224 21.23 0.32 -10.55
C LEU A 224 20.43 -0.85 -9.93
N GLN A 225 19.10 -0.84 -10.04
CA GLN A 225 18.23 -1.94 -9.59
C GLN A 225 18.48 -3.25 -10.37
N GLU A 226 18.78 -3.18 -11.67
CA GLU A 226 19.13 -4.37 -12.48
C GLU A 226 20.51 -4.95 -12.12
N THR A 227 21.45 -4.09 -11.72
CA THR A 227 22.87 -4.48 -11.49
C THR A 227 23.15 -4.99 -10.08
N LEU A 228 22.35 -4.56 -9.10
CA LEU A 228 22.45 -5.06 -7.74
C LEU A 228 21.71 -6.40 -7.65
N PRO A 229 22.31 -7.45 -7.05
CA PRO A 229 21.63 -8.72 -6.87
C PRO A 229 20.41 -8.55 -5.96
N GLY A 230 19.23 -8.53 -6.56
CA GLY A 230 17.97 -8.59 -5.83
C GLY A 230 17.74 -9.98 -5.25
N ASN A 231 17.13 -10.05 -4.06
CA ASN A 231 16.35 -11.21 -3.63
C ASN A 231 15.26 -11.47 -4.68
N GLY A 232 15.59 -12.27 -5.70
CA GLY A 232 14.73 -12.50 -6.85
C GLY A 232 13.46 -13.26 -6.46
N THR A 233 12.36 -12.51 -6.38
CA THR A 233 11.04 -13.00 -6.72
C THR A 233 11.08 -13.62 -8.12
N GLU A 234 10.41 -14.75 -8.25
CA GLU A 234 10.35 -15.59 -9.44
C GLU A 234 10.08 -14.78 -10.72
N HIS A 235 10.81 -15.14 -11.76
CA HIS A 235 10.54 -14.74 -13.13
C HIS A 235 9.18 -15.34 -13.54
N HIS A 236 8.10 -14.56 -13.45
CA HIS A 236 6.83 -14.92 -14.08
C HIS A 236 6.94 -14.65 -15.58
N PRO A 237 6.77 -15.66 -16.45
CA PRO A 237 6.65 -15.43 -17.88
C PRO A 237 5.27 -14.84 -18.19
N ASP A 238 5.25 -13.69 -18.85
CA ASP A 238 4.04 -13.04 -19.36
C ASP A 238 3.60 -13.68 -20.70
N PRO A 239 2.33 -14.08 -20.86
CA PRO A 239 1.82 -14.70 -22.09
C PRO A 239 1.37 -13.64 -23.11
N THR A 240 2.29 -12.84 -23.65
CA THR A 240 1.99 -11.95 -24.79
C THR A 240 3.15 -11.82 -25.78
N THR A 241 3.58 -12.93 -26.39
CA THR A 241 4.27 -12.87 -27.69
C THR A 241 3.95 -14.12 -28.51
N GLU A 242 3.03 -13.98 -29.46
CA GLU A 242 2.88 -14.92 -30.57
C GLU A 242 3.76 -14.52 -31.76
N ALA A 243 4.29 -15.56 -32.42
CA ALA A 243 4.72 -15.68 -33.80
C ALA A 243 6.15 -15.25 -34.21
N GLY A 244 6.95 -16.26 -34.58
CA GLY A 244 8.20 -16.14 -35.34
C GLY A 244 8.84 -17.50 -35.65
N ASP A 245 8.49 -18.05 -36.80
CA ASP A 245 8.85 -19.37 -37.36
C ASP A 245 10.36 -19.61 -37.62
N SER A 246 10.79 -20.88 -37.52
CA SER A 246 11.63 -21.63 -38.49
C SER A 246 12.77 -22.54 -37.94
N THR A 247 12.54 -23.85 -38.12
CA THR A 247 13.43 -24.91 -38.66
C THR A 247 14.69 -25.47 -37.93
N GLN A 248 14.61 -26.80 -37.73
CA GLN A 248 15.63 -27.87 -37.94
C GLN A 248 16.73 -28.17 -36.88
N SER A 249 16.59 -29.37 -36.28
CA SER A 249 17.60 -30.25 -35.65
C SER A 249 18.78 -30.63 -36.60
N PRO A 250 19.91 -31.30 -36.18
CA PRO A 250 20.03 -32.19 -35.02
C PRO A 250 21.38 -32.28 -34.25
N ALA A 251 21.26 -32.97 -33.10
CA ALA A 251 22.24 -33.70 -32.29
C ALA A 251 23.72 -33.79 -32.72
N GLY A 252 24.62 -33.49 -31.77
CA GLY A 252 26.02 -33.93 -31.72
C GLY A 252 26.53 -33.90 -30.28
N ALA A 253 26.99 -35.06 -29.78
CA ALA A 253 27.51 -35.27 -28.43
C ALA A 253 28.90 -34.65 -28.24
N SER A 254 29.19 -34.09 -27.06
CA SER A 254 30.17 -34.63 -26.09
C SER A 254 30.62 -33.58 -25.07
N ASP A 255 30.89 -34.10 -23.89
CA ASP A 255 31.92 -33.67 -22.94
C ASP A 255 31.47 -32.79 -21.76
N ALA A 256 31.71 -33.38 -20.58
CA ALA A 256 31.41 -32.85 -19.29
C ALA A 256 32.62 -32.05 -18.79
N THR A 257 32.51 -30.72 -18.78
CA THR A 257 33.37 -29.86 -17.97
C THR A 257 32.49 -28.85 -17.24
N ARG A 258 32.58 -28.86 -15.90
CA ARG A 258 31.84 -27.98 -14.98
C ARG A 258 32.13 -26.50 -15.29
N PRO A 259 31.12 -25.64 -15.49
CA PRO A 259 31.32 -24.21 -15.72
C PRO A 259 31.16 -23.39 -14.42
N ASP A 260 31.86 -23.74 -13.33
CA ASP A 260 31.75 -22.96 -12.07
C ASP A 260 32.67 -21.71 -12.05
N HIS A 261 33.66 -21.61 -12.95
CA HIS A 261 34.64 -20.50 -12.97
C HIS A 261 34.44 -19.48 -14.09
N VAL A 262 33.76 -19.83 -15.19
CA VAL A 262 33.48 -18.89 -16.29
C VAL A 262 32.27 -18.01 -15.98
N ALA A 263 31.23 -18.57 -15.31
CA ALA A 263 30.02 -17.84 -14.91
C ALA A 263 30.30 -16.70 -13.91
N ARG A 264 31.21 -16.90 -12.93
CA ARG A 264 31.58 -15.83 -11.98
C ARG A 264 32.31 -14.65 -12.61
N HIS A 265 33.08 -14.88 -13.67
CA HIS A 265 33.78 -13.80 -14.38
C HIS A 265 32.87 -13.05 -15.35
N THR A 266 31.84 -13.70 -15.89
CA THR A 266 30.81 -13.03 -16.71
C THR A 266 29.93 -12.13 -15.85
N ASP A 267 29.50 -12.60 -14.67
CA ASP A 267 28.61 -11.84 -13.78
C ASP A 267 29.23 -10.54 -13.24
N GLU A 268 30.52 -10.56 -12.87
CA GLU A 268 31.21 -9.34 -12.40
C GLU A 268 31.43 -8.35 -13.55
N ALA A 269 31.78 -8.83 -14.74
CA ALA A 269 31.97 -7.98 -15.90
C ALA A 269 30.64 -7.38 -16.41
N ASP A 270 29.53 -8.12 -16.29
CA ASP A 270 28.18 -7.62 -16.57
C ASP A 270 27.73 -6.57 -15.54
N ARG A 271 28.02 -6.81 -14.25
CA ARG A 271 27.78 -5.85 -13.19
C ARG A 271 28.58 -4.55 -13.40
N GLU A 272 29.87 -4.65 -13.70
CA GLU A 272 30.71 -3.49 -14.01
C GLU A 272 30.19 -2.70 -15.22
N ARG A 273 29.74 -3.40 -16.28
CA ARG A 273 29.13 -2.76 -17.46
C ARG A 273 27.85 -2.01 -17.11
N GLY A 274 26.95 -2.63 -16.36
CA GLY A 274 25.70 -1.99 -15.98
C GLY A 274 25.90 -0.82 -15.02
N LEU A 275 26.84 -0.91 -14.08
CA LEU A 275 27.20 0.23 -13.21
C LEU A 275 27.83 1.38 -14.01
N ALA A 276 28.64 1.07 -15.02
CA ALA A 276 29.18 2.08 -15.93
C ALA A 276 28.08 2.76 -16.75
N GLU A 277 27.07 2.00 -17.19
CA GLU A 277 25.90 2.53 -17.89
C GLU A 277 25.04 3.43 -17.00
N ALA A 278 24.72 2.98 -15.78
CA ALA A 278 24.00 3.77 -14.79
C ALA A 278 24.73 5.10 -14.50
N ARG A 279 26.06 5.05 -14.36
CA ARG A 279 26.88 6.24 -14.09
C ARG A 279 26.85 7.23 -15.26
N ARG A 280 26.81 6.74 -16.50
CA ARG A 280 26.68 7.59 -17.70
C ARG A 280 25.38 8.38 -17.65
N HIS A 281 24.26 7.72 -17.36
CA HIS A 281 22.95 8.38 -17.28
C HIS A 281 22.85 9.34 -16.09
N ALA A 282 23.31 8.95 -14.90
CA ALA A 282 23.34 9.85 -13.76
C ALA A 282 24.20 11.10 -14.01
N SER A 283 25.34 10.94 -14.68
CA SER A 283 26.20 12.07 -15.06
C SER A 283 25.55 12.97 -16.12
N ALA A 284 24.83 12.38 -17.08
CA ALA A 284 24.12 13.13 -18.11
C ALA A 284 23.00 14.00 -17.50
N ALA A 285 22.22 13.46 -16.56
CA ALA A 285 21.21 14.23 -15.83
C ALA A 285 21.81 15.47 -15.15
N LEU A 286 22.91 15.29 -14.40
CA LEU A 286 23.60 16.40 -13.73
C LEU A 286 24.16 17.44 -14.72
N ALA A 287 24.65 16.99 -15.88
CA ALA A 287 25.14 17.89 -16.92
C ALA A 287 24.02 18.76 -17.51
N ILE A 288 22.85 18.18 -17.74
CA ILE A 288 21.69 18.89 -18.28
C ILE A 288 21.19 19.95 -17.30
N TYR A 289 21.04 19.61 -16.01
CA TYR A 289 20.64 20.59 -14.99
C TYR A 289 21.61 21.75 -14.88
N ARG A 290 22.93 21.51 -14.98
CA ARG A 290 23.95 22.57 -14.98
C ARG A 290 23.91 23.44 -16.23
N ALA A 291 23.72 22.83 -17.40
CA ALA A 291 23.57 23.56 -18.65
C ALA A 291 22.33 24.45 -18.65
N GLY A 292 21.25 24.01 -17.97
CA GLY A 292 20.03 24.79 -17.76
C GLY A 292 20.09 25.81 -16.63
N HIS A 293 21.20 25.92 -15.88
CA HIS A 293 21.34 26.78 -14.69
C HIS A 293 20.33 26.48 -13.57
N LEU A 294 20.05 25.19 -13.34
CA LEU A 294 19.03 24.70 -12.39
C LEU A 294 19.64 23.95 -11.21
N GLU A 295 20.87 24.28 -10.82
CA GLU A 295 21.59 23.66 -9.70
C GLU A 295 20.95 23.93 -8.33
N HIS A 296 20.03 24.88 -8.24
CA HIS A 296 19.27 25.20 -7.02
C HIS A 296 17.86 24.57 -7.02
N SER A 297 17.55 23.68 -7.97
CA SER A 297 16.26 23.00 -8.03
C SER A 297 16.26 21.71 -7.22
N ALA A 298 15.08 21.35 -6.70
CA ALA A 298 14.91 20.07 -6.03
C ALA A 298 15.15 18.85 -6.92
N HIS A 299 14.73 18.90 -8.19
CA HIS A 299 15.01 17.82 -9.13
C HIS A 299 16.52 17.61 -9.35
N TYR A 300 17.32 18.67 -9.28
CA TYR A 300 18.78 18.55 -9.27
C TYR A 300 19.30 17.87 -8.01
N ALA A 301 18.71 18.13 -6.84
CA ALA A 301 19.05 17.41 -5.61
C ALA A 301 18.74 15.91 -5.71
N SER A 302 17.59 15.54 -6.29
CA SER A 302 17.22 14.15 -6.57
C SER A 302 18.20 13.48 -7.55
N ALA A 303 18.62 14.21 -8.61
CA ALA A 303 19.64 13.75 -9.54
C ALA A 303 21.01 13.55 -8.86
N LEU A 304 21.40 14.44 -7.93
CA LEU A 304 22.62 14.30 -7.13
C LEU A 304 22.56 13.07 -6.22
N ALA A 305 21.42 12.82 -5.58
CA ALA A 305 21.21 11.64 -4.75
C ALA A 305 21.28 10.35 -5.59
N GLY A 306 20.66 10.32 -6.77
CA GLY A 306 20.76 9.18 -7.69
C GLY A 306 22.19 8.93 -8.18
N TYR A 307 22.92 9.99 -8.54
CA TYR A 307 24.34 9.90 -8.86
C TYR A 307 25.18 9.36 -7.69
N ALA A 308 24.90 9.82 -6.47
CA ALA A 308 25.59 9.36 -5.27
C ALA A 308 25.36 7.87 -4.98
N GLN A 309 24.15 7.35 -5.22
CA GLN A 309 23.83 5.92 -5.10
C GLN A 309 24.63 5.08 -6.11
N VAL A 310 24.71 5.54 -7.37
CA VAL A 310 25.49 4.86 -8.41
C VAL A 310 26.99 4.86 -8.07
N CYS A 311 27.52 5.98 -7.57
CA CYS A 311 28.90 6.06 -7.07
C CYS A 311 29.15 5.08 -5.91
N PHE A 312 28.21 5.00 -4.95
CA PHE A 312 28.31 4.08 -3.82
C PHE A 312 28.37 2.62 -4.28
N ALA A 313 27.47 2.22 -5.18
CA ALA A 313 27.43 0.85 -5.73
C ALA A 313 28.65 0.51 -6.61
N SER A 314 29.28 1.54 -7.20
CA SER A 314 30.54 1.44 -7.94
C SER A 314 31.79 1.47 -7.04
N ALA A 315 31.61 1.46 -5.71
CA ALA A 315 32.67 1.61 -4.70
C ALA A 315 33.49 2.92 -4.80
N ASP A 316 32.96 3.94 -5.49
CA ASP A 316 33.50 5.30 -5.49
C ASP A 316 32.89 6.11 -4.33
N PHE A 317 33.24 5.69 -3.11
CA PHE A 317 32.65 6.24 -1.88
C PHE A 317 32.95 7.73 -1.69
N ARG A 318 34.06 8.23 -2.24
CA ARG A 318 34.42 9.65 -2.15
C ARG A 318 33.45 10.52 -2.95
N SER A 319 33.25 10.18 -4.23
CA SER A 319 32.28 10.89 -5.07
C SER A 319 30.85 10.75 -4.54
N SER A 320 30.52 9.60 -3.94
CA SER A 320 29.22 9.38 -3.30
C SER A 320 28.99 10.33 -2.12
N VAL A 321 29.96 10.43 -1.20
CA VAL A 321 29.92 11.35 -0.06
C VAL A 321 29.81 12.81 -0.53
N ASP A 322 30.62 13.22 -1.50
CA ASP A 322 30.60 14.60 -2.01
C ASP A 322 29.25 14.95 -2.67
N ALA A 323 28.69 14.02 -3.43
CA ALA A 323 27.38 14.19 -4.07
C ALA A 323 26.24 14.22 -3.06
N TYR A 324 26.22 13.37 -2.03
CA TYR A 324 25.19 13.42 -0.98
C TYR A 324 25.27 14.70 -0.13
N ARG A 325 26.47 15.21 0.17
CA ARG A 325 26.62 16.51 0.84
C ARG A 325 26.04 17.63 0.00
N HIS A 326 26.28 17.60 -1.31
CA HIS A 326 25.73 18.60 -2.23
C HIS A 326 24.20 18.47 -2.31
N ALA A 327 23.67 17.24 -2.42
CA ALA A 327 22.24 17.00 -2.41
C ALA A 327 21.58 17.56 -1.13
N LEU A 328 22.18 17.33 0.05
CA LEU A 328 21.67 17.88 1.32
C LEU A 328 21.66 19.41 1.34
N ALA A 329 22.70 20.06 0.81
CA ALA A 329 22.73 21.52 0.75
C ALA A 329 21.61 22.09 -0.13
N VAL A 330 21.34 21.47 -1.28
CA VAL A 330 20.24 21.88 -2.17
C VAL A 330 18.87 21.55 -1.56
N ILE A 331 18.71 20.39 -0.89
CA ILE A 331 17.49 20.03 -0.16
C ILE A 331 17.22 21.02 0.97
N GLU A 332 18.24 21.41 1.74
CA GLU A 332 18.13 22.41 2.80
C GLU A 332 17.70 23.76 2.24
N GLU A 333 18.23 24.17 1.09
CA GLU A 333 17.82 25.40 0.39
C GLU A 333 16.36 25.34 -0.07
N CYS A 334 15.92 24.23 -0.67
CA CYS A 334 14.57 24.09 -1.25
C CYS A 334 13.49 23.86 -0.18
N TYR A 335 13.78 23.03 0.82
CA TYR A 335 12.77 22.49 1.73
C TYR A 335 13.11 22.62 3.21
N GLY A 336 14.35 22.98 3.54
CA GLY A 336 14.86 22.95 4.91
C GLY A 336 15.19 21.53 5.40
N THR A 337 15.69 21.47 6.63
CA THR A 337 16.23 20.24 7.22
C THR A 337 15.18 19.33 7.86
N ASP A 338 13.94 19.80 8.03
CA ASP A 338 12.85 19.06 8.69
C ASP A 338 11.96 18.32 7.68
N THR A 339 12.59 17.59 6.76
CA THR A 339 11.90 16.82 5.71
C THR A 339 12.41 15.38 5.64
N ASP A 340 11.56 14.47 5.14
CA ASP A 340 11.95 13.07 4.92
C ASP A 340 13.07 12.94 3.87
N TYR A 341 13.08 13.81 2.85
CA TYR A 341 14.16 13.88 1.85
C TYR A 341 15.52 14.19 2.50
N TYR A 342 15.56 15.17 3.42
CA TYR A 342 16.78 15.52 4.15
C TYR A 342 17.23 14.36 5.04
N ARG A 343 16.32 13.76 5.83
CA ARG A 343 16.64 12.63 6.72
C ARG A 343 17.16 11.41 5.97
N THR A 344 16.52 11.05 4.85
CA THR A 344 16.92 9.89 4.03
C THR A 344 18.29 10.12 3.38
N THR A 345 18.50 11.30 2.80
CA THR A 345 19.78 11.65 2.16
C THR A 345 20.91 11.72 3.19
N ALA A 346 20.63 12.18 4.41
CA ALA A 346 21.60 12.22 5.51
C ALA A 346 21.98 10.83 6.02
N ALA A 347 21.02 9.91 6.09
CA ALA A 347 21.31 8.50 6.40
C ALA A 347 22.20 7.85 5.33
N ASN A 348 21.88 8.05 4.05
CA ASN A 348 22.69 7.53 2.95
C ASN A 348 24.10 8.16 2.92
N LEU A 349 24.22 9.45 3.27
CA LEU A 349 25.52 10.12 3.45
C LEU A 349 26.33 9.45 4.57
N HIS A 350 25.69 9.11 5.69
CA HIS A 350 26.35 8.43 6.79
C HIS A 350 26.90 7.07 6.35
N ASP A 351 26.11 6.27 5.64
CA ASP A 351 26.54 4.97 5.12
C ASP A 351 27.71 5.11 4.13
N ALA A 352 27.65 6.11 3.24
CA ALA A 352 28.73 6.44 2.31
C ALA A 352 30.02 6.86 3.05
N GLN A 353 29.90 7.61 4.15
CA GLN A 353 31.04 8.03 4.95
C GLN A 353 31.67 6.85 5.70
N VAL A 354 30.86 5.97 6.30
CA VAL A 354 31.34 4.75 6.96
C VAL A 354 32.08 3.85 5.96
N ALA A 355 31.52 3.67 4.75
CA ALA A 355 32.17 2.89 3.70
C ALA A 355 33.49 3.52 3.23
N LEU A 356 33.54 4.86 3.10
CA LEU A 356 34.76 5.60 2.75
C LEU A 356 35.84 5.43 3.82
N ASP A 357 35.48 5.55 5.10
CA ASP A 357 36.41 5.43 6.23
C ASP A 357 36.99 4.01 6.32
N HIS A 358 36.17 2.98 6.05
CA HIS A 358 36.64 1.60 5.93
C HIS A 358 37.54 1.33 4.72
N ALA A 359 37.33 2.06 3.61
CA ALA A 359 38.12 1.93 2.39
C ALA A 359 39.46 2.69 2.46
N THR A 360 39.60 3.68 3.35
CA THR A 360 40.87 4.38 3.60
C THR A 360 41.64 3.72 4.76
N PRO A 361 42.76 3.01 4.51
CA PRO A 361 43.56 2.46 5.60
C PRO A 361 44.20 3.58 6.42
N ASP A 362 43.96 3.55 7.74
CA ASP A 362 44.63 4.43 8.71
C ASP A 362 46.15 4.13 8.73
N PRO A 363 47.04 5.12 8.52
CA PRO A 363 48.48 4.95 8.63
C PRO A 363 48.99 4.61 10.03
N ALA A 364 48.15 4.60 11.07
CA ALA A 364 48.60 4.66 12.46
C ALA A 364 48.12 3.53 13.40
N THR A 365 47.79 2.33 12.91
CA THR A 365 47.51 1.17 13.80
C THR A 365 48.57 0.05 13.69
N PRO A 366 49.24 -0.34 14.81
CA PRO A 366 50.32 -1.34 14.78
C PRO A 366 49.77 -2.76 14.57
N ARG A 367 50.35 -3.47 13.59
CA ARG A 367 50.11 -4.91 13.33
C ARG A 367 50.49 -5.78 14.53
N VAL A 368 49.52 -6.52 15.06
CA VAL A 368 49.76 -7.67 15.94
C VAL A 368 50.19 -8.86 15.08
N PRO A 369 51.22 -9.64 15.47
CA PRO A 369 51.86 -10.60 14.58
C PRO A 369 51.08 -11.91 14.41
N SER A 370 51.13 -12.43 13.19
CA SER A 370 50.65 -13.74 12.76
C SER A 370 51.38 -14.89 13.50
N ARG A 371 50.61 -15.73 14.21
CA ARG A 371 50.90 -17.17 14.37
C ARG A 371 50.02 -17.88 13.35
N GLY A 372 50.50 -18.70 12.44
CA GLY A 372 51.50 -19.75 12.59
C GLY A 372 50.79 -21.04 12.17
N THR A 373 51.14 -21.53 10.99
CA THR A 373 50.64 -22.75 10.34
C THR A 373 50.59 -23.96 11.27
N ALA A 374 49.42 -24.61 11.37
CA ALA A 374 49.29 -25.97 11.88
C ALA A 374 48.32 -26.76 10.98
N THR A 375 48.80 -27.93 10.56
CA THR A 375 48.19 -28.99 9.74
C THR A 375 46.82 -29.48 10.25
N PRO A 376 45.96 -30.04 9.37
CA PRO A 376 44.62 -30.51 9.76
C PRO A 376 44.66 -31.93 10.36
N GLU A 377 44.03 -32.11 11.51
CA GLU A 377 43.59 -33.43 11.99
C GLU A 377 42.17 -33.74 11.50
N PRO A 378 41.84 -35.00 11.16
CA PRO A 378 40.52 -35.39 10.71
C PRO A 378 39.60 -35.68 11.90
N GLY A 379 38.63 -34.81 12.13
CA GLY A 379 37.67 -34.99 13.21
C GLY A 379 36.53 -33.97 13.18
N HIS A 380 35.87 -33.80 12.03
CA HIS A 380 34.59 -33.10 11.99
C HIS A 380 33.46 -34.12 12.17
N GLN A 381 32.98 -34.21 13.41
CA GLN A 381 31.59 -34.54 13.69
C GLN A 381 30.69 -33.44 13.09
N PRO A 382 29.51 -33.78 12.55
CA PRO A 382 28.60 -32.80 11.98
C PRO A 382 28.13 -31.80 13.05
N PRO A 383 27.94 -30.51 12.71
CA PRO A 383 27.52 -29.50 13.66
C PRO A 383 26.10 -29.77 14.16
N HIS A 384 26.02 -29.85 15.49
CA HIS A 384 24.88 -29.53 16.35
C HIS A 384 23.50 -29.99 15.88
N ALA A 385 23.14 -31.16 16.38
CA ALA A 385 21.75 -31.49 16.67
C ALA A 385 21.04 -30.29 17.31
N LEU A 386 19.91 -29.92 16.71
CA LEU A 386 18.87 -29.08 17.29
C LEU A 386 18.68 -29.52 18.75
N HIS A 387 19.01 -28.62 19.69
CA HIS A 387 18.63 -28.80 21.08
C HIS A 387 17.10 -28.88 21.10
N THR A 388 16.58 -30.10 21.26
CA THR A 388 15.18 -30.31 21.55
C THR A 388 14.92 -29.68 22.92
N PRO A 389 14.03 -28.68 23.05
CA PRO A 389 13.75 -28.08 24.34
C PRO A 389 13.21 -29.17 25.29
N GLN A 390 13.77 -29.24 26.50
CA GLN A 390 13.40 -30.19 27.56
C GLN A 390 12.02 -29.87 28.20
N HIS A 391 11.23 -29.02 27.56
CA HIS A 391 9.89 -28.61 27.97
C HIS A 391 8.93 -28.75 26.78
N PRO A 392 7.63 -29.05 27.01
CA PRO A 392 6.65 -29.02 25.93
C PRO A 392 6.68 -27.65 25.23
N PRO A 393 6.52 -27.59 23.89
CA PRO A 393 6.60 -26.35 23.14
C PRO A 393 5.60 -25.34 23.71
N MET A 394 6.12 -24.19 24.15
CA MET A 394 5.34 -23.17 24.84
C MET A 394 4.73 -22.23 23.81
N LYS A 395 3.40 -22.01 23.93
CA LYS A 395 2.66 -21.04 23.14
C LYS A 395 3.17 -19.61 23.36
N GLY A 396 3.12 -18.77 22.34
CA GLY A 396 3.66 -17.40 22.37
C GLY A 396 3.02 -16.52 23.45
N MET A 397 1.71 -16.65 23.66
CA MET A 397 1.00 -15.93 24.72
C MET A 397 1.46 -16.37 26.13
N ALA A 398 1.68 -17.68 26.32
CA ALA A 398 2.19 -18.21 27.58
C ALA A 398 3.63 -17.75 27.84
N LEU A 399 4.48 -17.76 26.81
CA LEU A 399 5.85 -17.24 26.88
C LEU A 399 5.86 -15.76 27.26
N SER A 400 5.02 -14.94 26.63
CA SER A 400 4.89 -13.51 26.93
C SER A 400 4.44 -13.26 28.37
N ARG A 401 3.43 -14.00 28.83
CA ARG A 401 2.94 -13.93 30.22
C ARG A 401 4.03 -14.32 31.23
N THR A 402 4.76 -15.41 30.99
CA THR A 402 5.85 -15.84 31.87
C THR A 402 7.01 -14.84 31.86
N PHE A 403 7.34 -14.26 30.70
CA PHE A 403 8.34 -13.19 30.59
C PHE A 403 7.93 -11.93 31.37
N TRP A 404 6.64 -11.55 31.32
CA TRP A 404 6.11 -10.48 32.16
C TRP A 404 6.31 -10.79 33.65
N GLU A 405 5.91 -11.98 34.10
CA GLU A 405 5.95 -12.38 35.52
C GLU A 405 7.38 -12.49 36.08
N GLN A 406 8.32 -13.01 35.30
CA GLN A 406 9.68 -13.31 35.76
C GLN A 406 10.71 -12.24 35.42
N CYS A 407 10.48 -11.41 34.40
CA CYS A 407 11.46 -10.42 33.92
C CYS A 407 10.93 -8.99 34.03
N ALA A 408 9.90 -8.64 33.26
CA ALA A 408 9.48 -7.24 33.12
C ALA A 408 8.83 -6.67 34.40
N LYS A 409 7.97 -7.43 35.09
CA LYS A 409 7.34 -6.98 36.34
C LYS A 409 8.37 -6.74 37.47
N PRO A 410 9.31 -7.66 37.77
CA PRO A 410 10.38 -7.38 38.73
C PRO A 410 11.26 -6.18 38.34
N MET A 411 11.50 -5.96 37.04
CA MET A 411 12.23 -4.79 36.55
C MET A 411 11.50 -3.49 36.92
N VAL A 412 10.21 -3.40 36.59
CA VAL A 412 9.36 -2.23 36.92
C VAL A 412 9.34 -1.98 38.42
N GLU A 413 9.12 -3.01 39.24
CA GLU A 413 9.01 -2.88 40.70
C GLU A 413 10.31 -2.40 41.37
N ARG A 414 11.47 -2.83 40.86
CA ARG A 414 12.78 -2.51 41.44
C ARG A 414 13.34 -1.17 40.93
N ARG A 415 13.18 -0.87 39.64
CA ARG A 415 13.84 0.27 38.98
C ARG A 415 12.91 1.48 38.82
N HIS A 416 11.60 1.26 38.73
CA HIS A 416 10.59 2.31 38.59
C HIS A 416 9.52 2.25 39.70
N PRO A 417 9.87 2.41 40.99
CA PRO A 417 8.93 2.27 42.09
C PRO A 417 7.74 3.26 42.03
N ARG A 418 7.90 4.40 41.34
CA ARG A 418 6.82 5.38 41.09
C ARG A 418 5.75 4.89 40.12
N LEU A 419 6.07 3.92 39.27
CA LEU A 419 5.15 3.29 38.33
C LEU A 419 4.46 2.05 38.91
N ARG A 420 4.76 1.66 40.15
CA ARG A 420 4.16 0.49 40.80
C ARG A 420 2.64 0.67 40.88
N GLY A 421 1.90 -0.27 40.31
CA GLY A 421 0.43 -0.20 40.25
C GLY A 421 -0.12 0.82 39.25
N ARG A 422 0.70 1.27 38.29
CA ARG A 422 0.28 2.19 37.22
C ARG A 422 0.50 1.65 35.81
N VAL A 423 1.39 0.68 35.65
CA VAL A 423 1.70 0.06 34.35
C VAL A 423 0.67 -1.01 34.01
N ALA A 424 0.04 -0.90 32.84
CA ALA A 424 -0.68 -2.02 32.25
C ALA A 424 0.30 -2.89 31.46
N ALA A 425 0.09 -4.21 31.45
CA ALA A 425 0.97 -5.15 30.77
C ALA A 425 0.18 -6.27 30.11
N GLY A 426 0.68 -6.78 28.98
CA GLY A 426 -0.05 -7.75 28.16
C GLY A 426 0.58 -7.98 26.81
N LEU A 427 -0.17 -8.63 25.92
CA LEU A 427 0.19 -8.80 24.53
C LEU A 427 -1.08 -8.68 23.66
N ILE A 428 -1.11 -7.69 22.78
CA ILE A 428 -2.22 -7.34 21.88
C ILE A 428 -1.62 -7.04 20.50
N GLY A 429 -2.31 -7.39 19.41
CA GLY A 429 -1.90 -7.00 18.06
C GLY A 429 -2.08 -8.09 17.01
N HIS A 430 -1.43 -7.95 15.86
CA HIS A 430 -1.68 -8.79 14.67
C HIS A 430 -1.13 -10.23 14.73
N GLY A 431 -0.49 -10.63 15.84
CA GLY A 431 0.30 -11.86 15.95
C GLY A 431 -0.58 -13.09 16.09
N SER A 432 -0.12 -14.25 15.58
CA SER A 432 -0.85 -15.52 15.73
C SER A 432 -1.05 -15.87 17.20
N GLU A 433 -0.09 -15.51 18.06
CA GLU A 433 -0.12 -15.71 19.51
C GLU A 433 -1.23 -14.89 20.18
N CYS A 434 -1.54 -13.70 19.66
CA CYS A 434 -2.63 -12.87 20.16
C CYS A 434 -4.01 -13.46 19.82
N TYR A 435 -4.11 -14.17 18.69
CA TYR A 435 -5.33 -14.86 18.29
C TYR A 435 -5.43 -16.29 18.86
N GLY A 436 -4.33 -16.84 19.39
CA GLY A 436 -4.23 -18.22 19.84
C GLY A 436 -4.16 -19.25 18.70
N PHE A 437 -3.75 -18.80 17.51
CA PHE A 437 -3.52 -19.62 16.32
C PHE A 437 -2.03 -19.93 16.12
N ASP A 438 -1.23 -19.73 17.17
CA ASP A 438 0.19 -20.01 17.15
C ASP A 438 0.47 -21.53 17.05
N ASP A 439 1.31 -21.85 16.08
CA ASP A 439 1.87 -23.16 15.77
C ASP A 439 3.37 -23.05 15.45
N GLU A 440 4.02 -24.20 15.25
CA GLU A 440 5.47 -24.27 14.99
C GLU A 440 5.91 -23.51 13.72
N GLN A 441 5.04 -23.35 12.72
CA GLN A 441 5.35 -22.62 11.49
C GLN A 441 5.30 -21.11 11.73
N SER A 442 4.33 -20.64 12.52
CA SER A 442 4.18 -19.22 12.85
C SER A 442 5.28 -18.67 13.78
N HIS A 443 6.26 -19.48 14.16
CA HIS A 443 7.41 -19.07 14.99
C HIS A 443 8.61 -18.59 14.16
N ASP A 444 8.53 -18.64 12.83
CA ASP A 444 9.61 -18.25 11.91
C ASP A 444 9.87 -16.74 11.88
N HIS A 445 8.88 -15.92 12.25
CA HIS A 445 9.00 -14.46 12.38
C HIS A 445 8.12 -13.94 13.52
N ASP A 446 8.53 -12.83 14.14
CA ASP A 446 7.78 -12.16 15.21
C ASP A 446 7.47 -13.06 16.42
N PHE A 447 8.17 -14.18 16.65
CA PHE A 447 8.03 -14.99 17.86
C PHE A 447 9.27 -14.85 18.75
N GLY A 448 9.07 -14.69 20.05
CA GLY A 448 10.16 -14.55 21.01
C GLY A 448 9.70 -13.93 22.34
N PRO A 449 10.60 -13.92 23.35
CA PRO A 449 10.31 -13.36 24.65
C PRO A 449 10.03 -11.86 24.57
N GLY A 450 9.06 -11.40 25.35
CA GLY A 450 8.64 -10.01 25.36
C GLY A 450 7.17 -9.85 25.74
N CYS A 451 6.82 -8.66 26.22
CA CYS A 451 5.44 -8.22 26.47
C CYS A 451 5.31 -6.71 26.24
N CYS A 452 4.10 -6.21 26.08
CA CYS A 452 3.86 -4.76 26.04
C CYS A 452 3.67 -4.22 27.46
N LEU A 453 4.24 -3.04 27.73
CA LEU A 453 4.01 -2.22 28.91
C LEU A 453 3.34 -0.92 28.44
N TRP A 454 2.13 -0.66 28.91
CA TRP A 454 1.37 0.53 28.52
C TRP A 454 1.25 1.51 29.68
N LEU A 455 1.44 2.78 29.35
CA LEU A 455 1.38 3.91 30.27
C LEU A 455 0.30 4.91 29.82
N THR A 456 -0.27 5.63 30.78
CA THR A 456 -1.07 6.82 30.47
C THR A 456 -0.19 7.87 29.76
N ASP A 457 -0.78 8.80 29.01
CA ASP A 457 -0.04 9.88 28.34
C ASP A 457 0.81 10.74 29.31
N GLU A 458 0.34 10.88 30.55
CA GLU A 458 1.09 11.57 31.60
C GLU A 458 2.30 10.75 32.05
N ASP A 459 2.09 9.47 32.38
CA ASP A 459 3.17 8.59 32.85
C ASP A 459 4.19 8.30 31.73
N TYR A 460 3.75 8.16 30.48
CA TYR A 460 4.62 7.91 29.33
C TYR A 460 5.54 9.11 29.06
N ARG A 461 5.01 10.34 29.04
CA ARG A 461 5.85 11.54 28.88
C ARG A 461 6.91 11.68 29.98
N ARG A 462 6.61 11.19 31.19
CA ARG A 462 7.51 11.34 32.34
C ARG A 462 8.52 10.21 32.48
N PHE A 463 8.15 8.98 32.12
CA PHE A 463 8.93 7.78 32.44
C PHE A 463 9.15 6.84 31.24
N GLY A 464 8.51 7.09 30.10
CA GLY A 464 8.47 6.17 28.96
C GLY A 464 9.86 5.85 28.40
N ALA A 465 10.71 6.88 28.19
CA ALA A 465 12.05 6.68 27.66
C ALA A 465 12.96 5.86 28.60
N ASP A 466 12.99 6.22 29.89
CA ASP A 466 13.78 5.49 30.89
C ASP A 466 13.29 4.05 31.05
N LEU A 467 11.97 3.84 31.09
CA LEU A 467 11.39 2.49 31.19
C LEU A 467 11.66 1.66 29.94
N GLN A 468 11.68 2.29 28.75
CA GLN A 468 12.02 1.60 27.50
C GLN A 468 13.48 1.17 27.50
N ALA A 469 14.41 2.02 27.96
CA ALA A 469 15.82 1.65 28.07
C ALA A 469 16.03 0.46 29.03
N ASP A 470 15.31 0.44 30.16
CA ASP A 470 15.36 -0.68 31.10
C ASP A 470 14.64 -1.94 30.60
N TYR A 471 13.64 -1.77 29.73
CA TYR A 471 12.98 -2.86 29.01
C TYR A 471 13.93 -3.50 27.97
N ASP A 472 14.62 -2.67 27.18
CA ASP A 472 15.56 -3.12 26.14
C ASP A 472 16.77 -3.86 26.73
N ALA A 473 17.07 -3.63 28.01
CA ALA A 473 18.09 -4.36 28.77
C ALA A 473 17.62 -5.71 29.35
N LEU A 474 16.36 -6.11 29.15
CA LEU A 474 15.85 -7.42 29.57
C LEU A 474 16.47 -8.56 28.73
N PRO A 475 16.45 -9.81 29.22
CA PRO A 475 17.05 -10.92 28.50
C PRO A 475 16.42 -11.14 27.10
N GLU A 476 17.26 -11.07 26.07
CA GLU A 476 16.88 -11.40 24.69
C GLU A 476 16.55 -12.89 24.52
N THR A 477 17.19 -13.75 25.31
CA THR A 477 16.90 -15.19 25.35
C THR A 477 16.23 -15.57 26.66
N PHE A 478 15.14 -16.33 26.60
CA PHE A 478 14.40 -16.73 27.80
C PHE A 478 13.75 -18.10 27.61
N MET A 479 13.90 -18.99 28.61
CA MET A 479 13.34 -20.36 28.61
C MET A 479 13.72 -21.21 27.38
N GLY A 480 14.89 -20.96 26.79
CA GLY A 480 15.37 -21.65 25.59
C GLY A 480 14.86 -21.07 24.27
N TYR A 481 14.08 -19.98 24.31
CA TYR A 481 13.66 -19.23 23.13
C TYR A 481 14.60 -18.04 22.90
N GLY A 482 15.01 -17.85 21.63
CA GLY A 482 15.88 -16.77 21.19
C GLY A 482 15.16 -15.41 21.07
N PRO A 483 15.89 -14.34 20.71
CA PRO A 483 15.30 -13.01 20.51
C PRO A 483 14.20 -13.05 19.45
N ARG A 484 13.22 -12.15 19.58
CA ARG A 484 12.20 -11.95 18.56
C ARG A 484 12.84 -11.40 17.29
N GLU A 485 12.84 -12.19 16.21
CA GLU A 485 13.24 -11.70 14.89
C GLU A 485 12.23 -10.67 14.41
N SER A 486 12.65 -9.40 14.35
CA SER A 486 11.82 -8.28 13.91
C SER A 486 12.28 -7.81 12.53
N THR A 487 11.31 -7.55 11.65
CA THR A 487 11.61 -6.94 10.35
C THR A 487 11.96 -5.46 10.52
N ALA A 488 12.66 -4.85 9.54
CA ALA A 488 12.96 -3.41 9.56
C ALA A 488 11.68 -2.54 9.68
N ARG A 489 10.53 -3.04 9.20
CA ARG A 489 9.21 -2.40 9.33
C ARG A 489 8.61 -2.47 10.74
N ALA A 490 9.12 -3.33 11.61
CA ALA A 490 8.65 -3.55 12.98
C ALA A 490 9.57 -2.92 14.05
N GLN A 491 10.32 -1.88 13.68
CA GLN A 491 11.21 -1.14 14.57
C GLN A 491 10.62 0.22 15.00
N GLY A 492 11.20 0.83 16.03
CA GLY A 492 10.82 2.19 16.45
C GLY A 492 9.37 2.26 16.95
N PRO A 493 8.53 3.20 16.45
CA PRO A 493 7.12 3.30 16.84
C PRO A 493 6.27 2.08 16.45
N ALA A 494 6.70 1.33 15.42
CA ALA A 494 6.01 0.13 14.93
C ALA A 494 6.42 -1.16 15.66
N ARG A 495 7.16 -1.03 16.78
CA ARG A 495 7.60 -2.18 17.57
C ARG A 495 6.43 -2.97 18.13
N ARG A 496 6.59 -4.30 18.16
CA ARG A 496 5.55 -5.25 18.59
C ARG A 496 5.42 -5.39 20.10
N VAL A 497 6.53 -5.23 20.81
CA VAL A 497 6.65 -5.33 22.26
C VAL A 497 7.52 -4.17 22.75
N GLY A 498 7.41 -3.82 24.03
CA GLY A 498 8.11 -2.66 24.59
C GLY A 498 7.16 -1.77 25.38
N VAL A 499 7.51 -0.51 25.50
CA VAL A 499 6.82 0.49 26.31
C VAL A 499 6.08 1.47 25.42
N PHE A 500 4.79 1.67 25.67
CA PHE A 500 3.92 2.48 24.82
C PHE A 500 3.05 3.42 25.63
N ALA A 501 2.72 4.58 25.07
CA ALA A 501 1.54 5.32 25.49
C ALA A 501 0.29 4.56 25.01
N ILE A 502 -0.75 4.45 25.86
CA ILE A 502 -1.98 3.72 25.52
C ILE A 502 -2.59 4.24 24.22
N GLY A 503 -2.72 5.57 24.08
CA GLY A 503 -3.30 6.17 22.88
C GLY A 503 -2.50 5.88 21.62
N ASP A 504 -1.18 6.03 21.68
CA ASP A 504 -0.30 5.84 20.52
C ASP A 504 -0.25 4.37 20.08
N PHE A 505 -0.36 3.44 21.03
CA PHE A 505 -0.46 2.01 20.73
C PHE A 505 -1.72 1.69 19.92
N PHE A 506 -2.88 2.20 20.31
CA PHE A 506 -4.12 1.98 19.54
C PHE A 506 -4.11 2.72 18.21
N ALA A 507 -3.53 3.92 18.16
CA ALA A 507 -3.37 4.67 16.91
C ALA A 507 -2.47 3.93 15.91
N GLY A 508 -1.39 3.29 16.38
CA GLY A 508 -0.52 2.48 15.54
C GLY A 508 -1.19 1.23 14.95
N ILE A 509 -2.32 0.78 15.49
CA ILE A 509 -3.09 -0.37 14.98
C ILE A 509 -4.28 0.10 14.14
N THR A 510 -5.04 1.06 14.64
CA THR A 510 -6.37 1.43 14.11
C THR A 510 -6.37 2.77 13.38
N GLY A 511 -5.32 3.57 13.51
CA GLY A 511 -5.30 4.99 13.12
C GLY A 511 -5.86 5.93 14.19
N TYR A 512 -6.53 5.41 15.24
CA TYR A 512 -7.18 6.22 16.27
C TYR A 512 -6.62 5.95 17.67
N ARG A 513 -6.41 7.02 18.45
CA ARG A 513 -5.94 6.89 19.85
C ARG A 513 -6.98 6.28 20.80
N ALA A 514 -8.26 6.43 20.47
CA ALA A 514 -9.40 5.84 21.15
C ALA A 514 -10.51 5.59 20.13
N ALA A 515 -11.46 4.72 20.45
CA ALA A 515 -12.58 4.45 19.55
C ALA A 515 -13.39 5.73 19.26
N PRO A 516 -13.86 5.91 18.01
CA PRO A 516 -14.73 7.03 17.68
C PRO A 516 -16.00 7.04 18.56
N THR A 517 -16.55 8.22 18.77
CA THR A 517 -17.80 8.39 19.52
C THR A 517 -19.01 8.06 18.66
N ASP A 518 -20.14 7.72 19.29
CA ASP A 518 -21.36 7.27 18.61
C ASP A 518 -21.95 8.33 17.64
N ASP A 519 -21.66 9.62 17.87
CA ASP A 519 -22.05 10.75 17.02
C ASP A 519 -21.15 10.92 15.77
N ARG A 520 -20.17 10.02 15.57
CA ARG A 520 -19.30 9.99 14.39
C ARG A 520 -19.32 8.62 13.71
N PRO A 521 -20.48 8.18 13.20
CA PRO A 521 -20.58 6.87 12.55
C PRO A 521 -19.68 6.74 11.31
N HIS A 522 -19.39 7.85 10.62
CA HIS A 522 -18.48 7.86 9.48
C HIS A 522 -17.06 7.42 9.86
N GLU A 523 -16.53 7.84 11.00
CA GLU A 523 -15.21 7.41 11.48
C GLU A 523 -15.19 5.90 11.77
N TRP A 524 -16.27 5.37 12.35
CA TRP A 524 -16.42 3.93 12.58
C TRP A 524 -16.47 3.11 11.29
N LEU A 525 -17.13 3.62 10.24
CA LEU A 525 -17.21 2.95 8.94
C LEU A 525 -15.88 2.92 8.17
N MET A 526 -14.94 3.81 8.52
CA MET A 526 -13.58 3.84 7.97
C MET A 526 -12.63 2.86 8.66
N LEU A 527 -12.99 2.33 9.83
CA LEU A 527 -12.17 1.36 10.54
C LEU A 527 -12.24 -0.02 9.87
N ASP A 528 -11.09 -0.57 9.51
CA ASP A 528 -10.99 -1.91 8.97
C ASP A 528 -11.20 -2.99 10.05
N GLU A 529 -12.01 -4.00 9.75
CA GLU A 529 -12.34 -5.08 10.70
C GLU A 529 -11.10 -5.84 11.17
N ALA A 530 -10.08 -6.01 10.32
CA ALA A 530 -8.85 -6.72 10.72
C ALA A 530 -8.00 -5.90 11.69
N THR A 531 -7.96 -4.57 11.55
CA THR A 531 -7.32 -3.68 12.53
C THR A 531 -8.08 -3.66 13.86
N LEU A 532 -9.40 -3.63 13.83
CA LEU A 532 -10.24 -3.77 15.02
C LEU A 532 -10.04 -5.13 15.70
N ALA A 533 -9.93 -6.21 14.92
CA ALA A 533 -9.62 -7.54 15.44
C ALA A 533 -8.25 -7.55 16.13
N ALA A 534 -7.24 -6.92 15.54
CA ALA A 534 -5.89 -6.83 16.12
C ALA A 534 -5.85 -5.98 17.39
N ALA A 535 -6.59 -4.87 17.45
CA ALA A 535 -6.68 -4.00 18.62
C ALA A 535 -7.43 -4.66 19.79
N THR A 536 -8.36 -5.57 19.49
CA THR A 536 -9.27 -6.14 20.50
C THR A 536 -8.98 -7.59 20.86
N ASN A 537 -8.03 -8.26 20.20
CA ASN A 537 -7.54 -9.61 20.52
C ASN A 537 -6.44 -9.61 21.61
N GLY A 538 -5.86 -10.78 21.88
CA GLY A 538 -4.77 -10.91 22.84
C GLY A 538 -5.22 -10.77 24.29
N GLU A 539 -4.27 -10.67 25.19
CA GLU A 539 -4.49 -10.77 26.62
C GLU A 539 -3.86 -9.60 27.38
N VAL A 540 -4.56 -9.12 28.41
CA VAL A 540 -4.05 -8.15 29.38
C VAL A 540 -3.71 -8.90 30.66
N PHE A 541 -2.44 -8.89 31.04
CA PHE A 541 -1.93 -9.58 32.23
C PHE A 541 -2.16 -8.75 33.50
N ALA A 542 -2.08 -7.42 33.38
CA ALA A 542 -2.37 -6.47 34.44
C ALA A 542 -2.82 -5.13 33.84
N ASP A 543 -3.80 -4.47 34.44
CA ASP A 543 -4.17 -3.08 34.12
C ASP A 543 -4.72 -2.41 35.39
N PRO A 544 -3.84 -1.97 36.30
CA PRO A 544 -4.24 -1.53 37.63
C PRO A 544 -5.04 -0.21 37.63
N LEU A 545 -4.89 0.61 36.58
CA LEU A 545 -5.66 1.85 36.41
C LEU A 545 -6.96 1.63 35.61
N GLY A 546 -7.08 0.51 34.89
CA GLY A 546 -8.21 0.23 34.00
C GLY A 546 -8.20 1.05 32.70
N ALA A 547 -7.18 1.87 32.46
CA ALA A 547 -7.14 2.80 31.34
C ALA A 547 -6.97 2.10 29.99
N LEU A 548 -6.15 1.03 29.95
CA LEU A 548 -5.95 0.24 28.74
C LEU A 548 -7.23 -0.52 28.39
N LEU A 549 -7.81 -1.23 29.37
CA LEU A 549 -9.04 -1.99 29.20
C LEU A 549 -10.21 -1.09 28.83
N SER A 550 -10.32 0.10 29.42
CA SER A 550 -11.35 1.07 29.04
C SER A 550 -11.21 1.51 27.59
N THR A 551 -10.00 1.83 27.14
CA THR A 551 -9.74 2.23 25.74
C THR A 551 -10.03 1.07 24.78
N ARG A 552 -9.53 -0.13 25.11
CA ARG A 552 -9.76 -1.37 24.35
C ARG A 552 -11.25 -1.72 24.26
N GLN A 553 -12.00 -1.50 25.34
CA GLN A 553 -13.42 -1.78 25.39
C GLN A 553 -14.20 -0.87 24.44
N GLY A 554 -13.81 0.40 24.31
CA GLY A 554 -14.39 1.32 23.32
C GLY A 554 -14.36 0.73 21.91
N PHE A 555 -13.23 0.16 21.49
CA PHE A 555 -13.11 -0.48 20.18
C PHE A 555 -13.92 -1.78 20.05
N LYS A 556 -14.30 -2.44 21.15
CA LYS A 556 -15.18 -3.63 21.13
C LYS A 556 -16.66 -3.27 21.04
N THR A 557 -17.03 -2.06 21.44
CA THR A 557 -18.42 -1.58 21.51
C THR A 557 -18.74 -0.74 20.29
N MET A 558 -18.63 -1.33 19.10
CA MET A 558 -19.13 -0.70 17.87
C MET A 558 -20.62 -0.35 18.03
N PRO A 559 -21.04 0.89 17.69
CA PRO A 559 -22.44 1.29 17.74
C PRO A 559 -23.33 0.36 16.90
N ASP A 560 -24.54 0.10 17.37
CA ASP A 560 -25.40 -0.90 16.72
C ASP A 560 -25.84 -0.45 15.32
N ASP A 561 -26.12 0.85 15.14
CA ASP A 561 -26.45 1.44 13.85
C ASP A 561 -25.32 1.26 12.82
N VAL A 562 -24.06 1.41 13.22
CA VAL A 562 -22.88 1.11 12.37
C VAL A 562 -22.85 -0.37 12.02
N ARG A 563 -23.05 -1.24 13.01
CA ARG A 563 -23.07 -2.70 12.80
C ARG A 563 -24.17 -3.11 11.83
N LEU A 564 -25.37 -2.55 11.96
CA LEU A 564 -26.52 -2.81 11.07
C LEU A 564 -26.27 -2.30 9.66
N SER A 565 -25.66 -1.11 9.52
CA SER A 565 -25.22 -0.57 8.23
C SER A 565 -24.21 -1.50 7.55
N LEU A 566 -23.21 -1.99 8.30
CA LEU A 566 -22.24 -2.96 7.79
C LEU A 566 -22.91 -4.29 7.40
N ILE A 567 -23.86 -4.79 8.20
CA ILE A 567 -24.66 -5.98 7.87
C ILE A 567 -25.38 -5.76 6.54
N SER A 568 -26.12 -4.66 6.37
CA SER A 568 -26.81 -4.34 5.10
C SER A 568 -25.84 -4.31 3.92
N LYS A 569 -24.68 -3.66 4.07
CA LYS A 569 -23.63 -3.62 3.04
C LYS A 569 -23.15 -5.04 2.68
N ARG A 570 -22.91 -5.92 3.65
CA ARG A 570 -22.52 -7.31 3.39
C ARG A 570 -23.63 -8.10 2.68
N LEU A 571 -24.90 -7.90 3.03
CA LEU A 571 -26.02 -8.53 2.32
C LEU A 571 -26.03 -8.15 0.83
N GLY A 572 -25.87 -6.86 0.51
CA GLY A 572 -25.76 -6.38 -0.88
C GLY A 572 -24.55 -6.95 -1.60
N MET A 573 -23.38 -6.99 -0.95
CA MET A 573 -22.17 -7.58 -1.53
C MET A 573 -22.33 -9.07 -1.85
N ILE A 574 -22.95 -9.85 -0.96
CA ILE A 574 -23.22 -11.28 -1.19
C ILE A 574 -24.22 -11.46 -2.34
N ALA A 575 -25.30 -10.66 -2.36
CA ALA A 575 -26.31 -10.70 -3.40
C ALA A 575 -25.71 -10.38 -4.79
N GLN A 576 -24.97 -9.28 -4.89
CA GLN A 576 -24.36 -8.85 -6.13
C GLN A 576 -23.28 -9.82 -6.61
N ALA A 577 -22.32 -10.18 -5.76
CA ALA A 577 -21.20 -11.03 -6.16
C ALA A 577 -21.64 -12.49 -6.37
N GLY A 578 -22.33 -13.08 -5.39
CA GLY A 578 -22.69 -14.50 -5.35
C GLY A 578 -23.94 -14.84 -6.16
N GLN A 579 -25.07 -14.17 -5.88
CA GLN A 579 -26.37 -14.53 -6.48
C GLN A 579 -26.56 -13.96 -7.90
N TYR A 580 -26.04 -12.74 -8.15
CA TYR A 580 -26.25 -12.03 -9.41
C TYR A 580 -25.09 -12.19 -10.42
N ASN A 581 -23.87 -11.78 -10.05
CA ASN A 581 -22.76 -11.67 -10.99
C ASN A 581 -22.13 -13.01 -11.33
N LEU A 582 -21.87 -13.86 -10.34
CA LEU A 582 -21.19 -15.14 -10.55
C LEU A 582 -21.86 -16.02 -11.64
N PRO A 583 -23.18 -16.27 -11.62
CA PRO A 583 -23.82 -17.05 -12.68
C PRO A 583 -23.69 -16.41 -14.08
N ARG A 584 -23.67 -15.09 -14.17
CA ARG A 584 -23.56 -14.34 -15.43
C ARG A 584 -22.15 -14.42 -16.01
N MET A 585 -21.12 -14.32 -15.15
CA MET A 585 -19.72 -14.46 -15.54
C MET A 585 -19.42 -15.89 -16.02
N LEU A 586 -19.89 -16.89 -15.27
CA LEU A 586 -19.77 -18.30 -15.67
C LEU A 586 -20.46 -18.59 -17.01
N LYS A 587 -21.67 -18.07 -17.23
CA LYS A 587 -22.38 -18.22 -18.51
C LYS A 587 -21.65 -17.57 -19.70
N ARG A 588 -20.88 -16.51 -19.44
CA ARG A 588 -20.05 -15.84 -20.46
C ARG A 588 -18.71 -16.54 -20.71
N GLY A 589 -18.34 -17.51 -19.88
CA GLY A 589 -17.04 -18.18 -19.95
C GLY A 589 -15.89 -17.36 -19.34
N ASP A 590 -16.19 -16.33 -18.54
CA ASP A 590 -15.18 -15.51 -17.87
C ASP A 590 -14.85 -16.09 -16.49
N GLY A 591 -13.90 -17.03 -16.48
CA GLY A 591 -13.45 -17.71 -15.26
C GLY A 591 -12.72 -16.79 -14.29
N ALA A 592 -11.95 -15.82 -14.78
CA ALA A 592 -11.20 -14.89 -13.93
C ALA A 592 -12.16 -13.97 -13.16
N ALA A 593 -13.14 -13.36 -13.84
CA ALA A 593 -14.15 -12.55 -13.18
C ALA A 593 -15.00 -13.37 -12.21
N ALA A 594 -15.37 -14.61 -12.59
CA ALA A 594 -16.08 -15.53 -11.70
C ALA A 594 -15.28 -15.85 -10.42
N TRP A 595 -13.96 -16.03 -10.53
CA TRP A 595 -13.10 -16.25 -9.36
C TRP A 595 -13.13 -15.07 -8.38
N LEU A 596 -13.01 -13.86 -8.92
CA LEU A 596 -13.06 -12.63 -8.13
C LEU A 596 -14.43 -12.46 -7.46
N ALA A 597 -15.52 -12.79 -8.17
CA ALA A 597 -16.88 -12.78 -7.60
C ALA A 597 -17.04 -13.79 -6.46
N VAL A 598 -16.47 -15.00 -6.59
CA VAL A 598 -16.45 -15.99 -5.49
C VAL A 598 -15.70 -15.43 -4.28
N ASN A 599 -14.51 -14.86 -4.49
CA ASN A 599 -13.72 -14.30 -3.38
C ASN A 599 -14.48 -13.16 -2.66
N ALA A 600 -15.08 -12.24 -3.42
CA ALA A 600 -15.87 -11.14 -2.86
C ALA A 600 -17.09 -11.65 -2.07
N CYS A 601 -17.79 -12.67 -2.58
CA CYS A 601 -18.91 -13.30 -1.88
C CYS A 601 -18.46 -13.97 -0.57
N VAL A 602 -17.34 -14.70 -0.60
CA VAL A 602 -16.78 -15.40 0.57
C VAL A 602 -16.35 -14.42 1.64
N GLU A 603 -15.68 -13.33 1.26
CA GLU A 603 -15.25 -12.28 2.18
C GLU A 603 -16.44 -11.59 2.84
N ALA A 604 -17.45 -11.22 2.05
CA ALA A 604 -18.65 -10.56 2.58
C ALA A 604 -19.44 -11.47 3.53
N ALA A 605 -19.61 -12.75 3.17
CA ALA A 605 -20.28 -13.74 4.01
C ALA A 605 -19.50 -14.03 5.31
N ALA A 606 -18.17 -14.09 5.25
CA ALA A 606 -17.34 -14.26 6.45
C ALA A 606 -17.50 -13.07 7.41
N SER A 607 -17.40 -11.84 6.91
CA SER A 607 -17.61 -10.62 7.71
C SER A 607 -19.00 -10.60 8.34
N LEU A 608 -20.05 -10.91 7.56
CA LEU A 608 -21.42 -10.99 8.05
C LEU A 608 -21.57 -11.91 9.27
N VAL A 609 -20.92 -13.08 9.26
CA VAL A 609 -20.96 -14.02 10.39
C VAL A 609 -20.43 -13.38 11.69
N PHE A 610 -19.35 -12.59 11.63
CA PHE A 610 -18.83 -11.88 12.81
C PHE A 610 -19.79 -10.77 13.28
N LEU A 611 -20.31 -9.97 12.35
CA LEU A 611 -21.24 -8.87 12.66
C LEU A 611 -22.56 -9.36 13.27
N ILE A 612 -23.11 -10.46 12.73
CA ILE A 612 -24.34 -11.11 13.23
C ILE A 612 -24.13 -11.72 14.62
N ASN A 613 -22.92 -12.19 14.94
CA ASN A 613 -22.58 -12.70 16.27
C ASN A 613 -22.09 -11.61 17.22
N THR A 614 -22.26 -10.33 16.86
CA THR A 614 -21.87 -9.10 17.55
C THR A 614 -20.38 -9.01 17.90
N PRO A 615 -19.66 -7.94 17.48
CA PRO A 615 -18.21 -7.85 17.69
C PRO A 615 -17.74 -7.95 19.14
N ILE A 616 -18.53 -7.49 20.11
CA ILE A 616 -18.18 -7.58 21.53
C ILE A 616 -18.02 -9.03 22.02
N THR A 617 -18.77 -9.98 21.46
CA THR A 617 -18.74 -11.41 21.82
C THR A 617 -17.93 -12.24 20.82
N ALA A 618 -18.14 -12.01 19.53
CA ALA A 618 -17.48 -12.77 18.47
C ALA A 618 -16.02 -12.32 18.24
N GLY A 619 -15.75 -11.04 18.48
CA GLY A 619 -14.62 -10.33 17.88
C GLY A 619 -14.97 -9.81 16.48
N TYR A 620 -14.03 -9.07 15.89
CA TYR A 620 -14.10 -8.66 14.49
C TYR A 620 -13.46 -9.70 13.57
N MET A 621 -13.78 -9.65 12.28
CA MET A 621 -13.15 -10.51 11.28
C MET A 621 -11.65 -10.17 11.16
N PRO A 622 -10.74 -11.12 11.39
CA PRO A 622 -9.31 -10.86 11.27
C PRO A 622 -8.83 -10.88 9.80
N PHE A 623 -7.58 -10.47 9.62
CA PHE A 623 -6.87 -10.50 8.33
C PHE A 623 -6.98 -11.85 7.63
N TYR A 624 -6.96 -11.86 6.28
CA TYR A 624 -7.36 -13.01 5.47
C TYR A 624 -6.68 -14.33 5.87
N LYS A 625 -5.40 -14.29 6.27
CA LYS A 625 -4.63 -15.49 6.68
C LYS A 625 -5.20 -16.20 7.92
N TRP A 626 -5.86 -15.47 8.82
CA TRP A 626 -6.45 -16.01 10.06
C TRP A 626 -7.96 -16.20 9.99
N ARG A 627 -8.60 -15.71 8.93
CA ARG A 627 -10.06 -15.63 8.79
C ARG A 627 -10.76 -16.97 9.00
N PHE A 628 -10.32 -18.02 8.32
CA PHE A 628 -10.93 -19.35 8.45
C PHE A 628 -10.58 -20.06 9.76
N ALA A 629 -9.40 -19.80 10.34
CA ALA A 629 -9.11 -20.27 11.70
C ALA A 629 -10.06 -19.64 12.73
N ALA A 630 -10.35 -18.35 12.57
CA ALA A 630 -11.31 -17.64 13.42
C ALA A 630 -12.76 -18.11 13.19
N LEU A 631 -13.19 -18.33 11.95
CA LEU A 631 -14.51 -18.90 11.65
C LEU A 631 -14.71 -20.28 12.28
N ARG A 632 -13.73 -21.18 12.15
CA ARG A 632 -13.76 -22.52 12.80
C ARG A 632 -13.79 -22.43 14.32
N ARG A 633 -13.01 -21.49 14.91
CA ARG A 633 -13.05 -21.26 16.36
C ARG A 633 -14.39 -20.69 16.82
N LEU A 634 -15.01 -19.82 16.02
CA LEU A 634 -16.30 -19.22 16.31
C LEU A 634 -17.42 -20.27 16.19
N SER A 635 -17.42 -21.10 15.14
CA SER A 635 -18.43 -22.15 14.94
C SER A 635 -18.47 -23.18 16.06
N GLY A 636 -17.33 -23.44 16.71
CA GLY A 636 -17.25 -24.33 17.88
C GLY A 636 -17.81 -23.74 19.19
N ARG A 637 -18.18 -22.45 19.24
CA ARG A 637 -18.76 -21.85 20.45
C ARG A 637 -20.25 -22.16 20.54
N MET A 638 -20.73 -22.35 21.78
CA MET A 638 -22.16 -22.50 22.03
C MET A 638 -22.92 -21.23 21.62
N ALA A 639 -24.10 -21.40 21.01
CA ALA A 639 -24.98 -20.33 20.54
C ALA A 639 -24.42 -19.43 19.43
N THR A 640 -23.36 -19.86 18.73
CA THR A 640 -22.93 -19.20 17.50
C THR A 640 -24.03 -19.29 16.44
N ARG A 641 -24.36 -18.13 15.88
CA ARG A 641 -25.27 -17.97 14.74
C ARG A 641 -24.52 -18.26 13.46
N LEU A 642 -25.20 -18.87 12.48
CA LEU A 642 -24.61 -19.23 11.19
C LEU A 642 -23.35 -20.13 11.32
N SER A 643 -23.34 -21.05 12.29
CA SER A 643 -22.17 -21.89 12.63
C SER A 643 -21.59 -22.68 11.46
N ASP A 644 -22.43 -23.09 10.52
CA ASP A 644 -22.05 -23.96 9.41
C ASP A 644 -21.58 -23.19 8.17
N VAL A 645 -21.77 -21.86 8.15
CA VAL A 645 -21.41 -21.03 6.98
C VAL A 645 -19.91 -21.11 6.70
N GLY A 646 -19.05 -21.08 7.73
CA GLY A 646 -17.60 -21.17 7.55
C GLY A 646 -17.15 -22.41 6.76
N ALA A 647 -17.68 -23.59 7.10
CA ALA A 647 -17.36 -24.84 6.39
C ALA A 647 -17.88 -24.86 4.94
N ARG A 648 -19.04 -24.25 4.69
CA ARG A 648 -19.58 -24.11 3.33
C ARG A 648 -18.76 -23.13 2.49
N LEU A 649 -18.26 -22.05 3.09
CA LEU A 649 -17.34 -21.12 2.42
C LEU A 649 -16.01 -21.81 2.04
N GLU A 650 -15.44 -22.65 2.92
CA GLU A 650 -14.26 -23.47 2.59
C GLU A 650 -14.54 -24.42 1.41
N ARG A 651 -15.74 -25.02 1.39
CA ARG A 651 -16.16 -25.89 0.28
C ARG A 651 -16.31 -25.13 -1.04
N ILE A 652 -16.86 -23.92 -1.01
CA ILE A 652 -16.94 -23.03 -2.20
C ILE A 652 -15.53 -22.74 -2.74
N LEU A 653 -14.59 -22.36 -1.86
CA LEU A 653 -13.21 -22.08 -2.25
C LEU A 653 -12.53 -23.32 -2.86
N ALA A 654 -12.70 -24.50 -2.25
CA ALA A 654 -12.15 -25.75 -2.76
C ALA A 654 -12.68 -26.12 -4.16
N LEU A 655 -13.92 -25.75 -4.47
CA LEU A 655 -14.54 -26.01 -5.77
C LEU A 655 -14.25 -24.92 -6.81
N SER A 656 -13.74 -23.76 -6.40
CA SER A 656 -13.64 -22.57 -7.25
C SER A 656 -12.84 -22.82 -8.52
N SER A 657 -11.74 -23.61 -8.45
CA SER A 657 -10.91 -23.99 -9.62
C SER A 657 -11.73 -24.67 -10.70
N ALA A 658 -12.47 -25.69 -10.32
CA ALA A 658 -13.32 -26.43 -11.24
C ALA A 658 -14.51 -25.60 -11.72
N THR A 659 -15.09 -24.77 -10.85
CA THR A 659 -16.22 -23.89 -11.16
C THR A 659 -15.85 -22.83 -12.21
N CYS A 660 -14.73 -22.15 -12.02
CA CYS A 660 -14.36 -20.98 -12.80
C CYS A 660 -13.53 -21.32 -14.04
N PHE A 661 -12.63 -22.30 -13.95
CA PHE A 661 -11.69 -22.63 -15.02
C PHE A 661 -11.88 -24.04 -15.59
N GLY A 662 -12.86 -24.81 -15.11
CA GLY A 662 -13.16 -26.13 -15.65
C GLY A 662 -13.76 -26.04 -17.06
N GLY A 663 -12.88 -26.00 -18.06
CA GLY A 663 -13.15 -26.01 -19.49
C GLY A 663 -12.00 -26.68 -20.25
N ALA A 664 -12.12 -26.87 -21.57
CA ALA A 664 -11.12 -27.58 -22.36
C ALA A 664 -9.76 -26.85 -22.32
N GLY A 665 -8.80 -27.37 -21.54
CA GLY A 665 -7.44 -26.80 -21.45
C GLY A 665 -6.68 -27.06 -20.15
N PHE A 666 -7.34 -27.52 -19.08
CA PHE A 666 -6.65 -27.94 -17.85
C PHE A 666 -7.40 -29.11 -17.18
N GLY A 667 -6.76 -30.29 -17.12
CA GLY A 667 -7.21 -31.47 -16.36
C GLY A 667 -8.39 -32.25 -16.95
N GLU A 668 -8.17 -33.52 -17.32
CA GLU A 668 -9.08 -34.51 -17.92
C GLU A 668 -10.41 -34.00 -18.54
N GLY A 669 -10.39 -33.82 -19.87
CA GLY A 669 -11.49 -33.38 -20.68
C GLY A 669 -12.80 -34.16 -20.48
N GLY A 670 -13.86 -33.41 -20.16
CA GLY A 670 -15.25 -33.84 -20.18
C GLY A 670 -16.19 -32.70 -19.78
N LYS A 671 -17.50 -33.00 -19.74
CA LYS A 671 -18.61 -32.12 -19.29
C LYS A 671 -18.55 -31.70 -17.79
N GLY A 672 -17.35 -31.44 -17.26
CA GLY A 672 -17.00 -31.61 -15.83
C GLY A 672 -17.12 -30.41 -14.89
N SER A 673 -17.26 -29.16 -15.38
CA SER A 673 -17.48 -28.01 -14.49
C SER A 673 -18.92 -27.85 -14.05
N ALA A 674 -19.88 -28.36 -14.81
CA ALA A 674 -21.31 -28.21 -14.50
C ALA A 674 -21.69 -28.74 -13.09
N PRO A 675 -21.16 -29.90 -12.61
CA PRO A 675 -21.35 -30.32 -11.22
C PRO A 675 -20.75 -29.35 -10.19
N ALA A 676 -19.53 -28.85 -10.41
CA ALA A 676 -18.89 -27.91 -9.48
C ALA A 676 -19.61 -26.55 -9.45
N GLN A 677 -20.08 -26.06 -10.61
CA GLN A 677 -20.89 -24.85 -10.72
C GLN A 677 -22.23 -25.00 -10.01
N ALA A 678 -22.90 -26.15 -10.16
CA ALA A 678 -24.14 -26.45 -9.44
C ALA A 678 -23.91 -26.52 -7.92
N ASP A 679 -22.86 -27.23 -7.48
CA ASP A 679 -22.51 -27.32 -6.06
C ASP A 679 -22.21 -25.94 -5.44
N VAL A 680 -21.42 -25.09 -6.12
CA VAL A 680 -21.12 -23.73 -5.64
C VAL A 680 -22.38 -22.88 -5.59
N HIS A 681 -23.23 -22.94 -6.62
CA HIS A 681 -24.51 -22.24 -6.63
C HIS A 681 -25.40 -22.67 -5.46
N ASP A 682 -25.56 -23.97 -5.23
CA ASP A 682 -26.42 -24.50 -4.17
C ASP A 682 -25.88 -24.17 -2.77
N LEU A 683 -24.56 -24.13 -2.60
CA LEU A 683 -23.92 -23.69 -1.37
C LEU A 683 -24.19 -22.21 -1.10
N ILE A 684 -24.04 -21.33 -2.10
CA ILE A 684 -24.33 -19.90 -1.99
C ILE A 684 -25.80 -19.66 -1.64
N GLU A 685 -26.71 -20.29 -2.38
CA GLU A 685 -28.15 -20.18 -2.11
C GLU A 685 -28.54 -20.75 -0.73
N GLY A 686 -27.88 -21.82 -0.30
CA GLY A 686 -28.03 -22.36 1.05
C GLY A 686 -27.56 -21.39 2.14
N ILE A 687 -26.42 -20.74 1.95
CA ILE A 687 -25.92 -19.69 2.86
C ILE A 687 -26.91 -18.51 2.90
N CYS A 688 -27.42 -18.07 1.76
CA CYS A 688 -28.39 -16.96 1.70
C CYS A 688 -29.69 -17.30 2.44
N ARG A 689 -30.21 -18.52 2.29
CA ARG A 689 -31.37 -18.99 3.08
C ARG A 689 -31.11 -18.98 4.59
N ASP A 690 -29.94 -19.46 5.02
CA ASP A 690 -29.58 -19.49 6.44
C ASP A 690 -29.44 -18.07 7.01
N ILE A 691 -28.90 -17.14 6.21
CA ILE A 691 -28.83 -15.71 6.55
C ILE A 691 -30.23 -15.12 6.74
N VAL A 692 -31.16 -15.32 5.80
CA VAL A 692 -32.54 -14.82 5.94
C VAL A 692 -33.21 -15.40 7.18
N ALA A 693 -33.10 -16.71 7.41
CA ALA A 693 -33.65 -17.35 8.59
C ALA A 693 -33.05 -16.83 9.91
N GLU A 694 -31.79 -16.38 9.90
CA GLU A 694 -31.15 -15.72 11.04
C GLU A 694 -31.66 -14.29 11.23
N LEU A 695 -31.79 -13.51 10.15
CA LEU A 695 -32.35 -12.17 10.20
C LEU A 695 -33.77 -12.17 10.78
N HIS A 696 -34.61 -13.12 10.36
CA HIS A 696 -35.95 -13.35 10.92
C HIS A 696 -35.90 -13.65 12.41
N ARG A 697 -34.98 -14.54 12.83
CA ARG A 697 -34.85 -14.93 14.24
C ARG A 697 -34.43 -13.76 15.13
N GLN A 698 -33.65 -12.84 14.59
CA GLN A 698 -33.26 -11.61 15.27
C GLN A 698 -34.27 -10.47 15.13
N GLY A 699 -35.34 -10.66 14.36
CA GLY A 699 -36.34 -9.64 14.06
C GLY A 699 -35.83 -8.53 13.15
N LEU A 700 -34.70 -8.72 12.46
CA LEU A 700 -34.10 -7.72 11.57
C LEU A 700 -34.75 -7.69 10.18
N SER A 701 -35.56 -8.69 9.85
CA SER A 701 -36.35 -8.74 8.61
C SER A 701 -37.57 -9.64 8.81
N ASP A 702 -38.62 -9.38 8.04
CA ASP A 702 -39.81 -10.21 7.87
C ASP A 702 -40.03 -10.65 6.41
N ALA A 703 -39.10 -10.32 5.51
CA ALA A 703 -39.14 -10.69 4.09
C ALA A 703 -38.69 -12.15 3.88
N ASP A 704 -39.51 -12.96 3.21
CA ASP A 704 -39.24 -14.38 2.96
C ASP A 704 -38.27 -14.62 1.79
N GLU A 705 -37.94 -13.59 1.02
CA GLU A 705 -37.15 -13.70 -0.19
C GLU A 705 -35.67 -13.95 0.07
N THR A 706 -35.11 -14.97 -0.59
CA THR A 706 -33.73 -15.42 -0.37
C THR A 706 -32.68 -14.60 -1.12
N PHE A 707 -33.10 -13.66 -1.96
CA PHE A 707 -32.20 -12.71 -2.61
C PHE A 707 -31.84 -11.59 -1.63
N LEU A 708 -30.59 -11.59 -1.15
CA LEU A 708 -30.21 -10.81 0.04
C LEU A 708 -30.29 -9.29 -0.16
N GLU A 709 -30.27 -8.81 -1.40
CA GLU A 709 -30.50 -7.39 -1.72
C GLU A 709 -31.83 -6.90 -1.15
N TRP A 710 -32.87 -7.74 -1.20
CA TRP A 710 -34.22 -7.37 -0.76
C TRP A 710 -34.36 -7.37 0.77
N GLN A 711 -33.38 -7.90 1.49
CA GLN A 711 -33.34 -7.88 2.96
C GLN A 711 -32.80 -6.55 3.50
N ARG A 712 -32.04 -5.80 2.69
CA ARG A 712 -31.34 -4.57 3.11
C ARG A 712 -32.26 -3.49 3.68
N PRO A 713 -33.39 -3.13 3.03
CA PRO A 713 -34.26 -2.09 3.57
C PRO A 713 -34.87 -2.44 4.93
N TYR A 714 -35.10 -3.73 5.20
CA TYR A 714 -35.63 -4.20 6.48
C TYR A 714 -34.59 -4.10 7.59
N VAL A 715 -33.34 -4.47 7.30
CA VAL A 715 -32.23 -4.29 8.25
C VAL A 715 -32.00 -2.80 8.52
N GLU A 716 -32.01 -1.97 7.48
CA GLU A 716 -31.79 -0.53 7.60
C GLU A 716 -32.92 0.19 8.36
N ALA A 717 -34.15 -0.33 8.32
CA ALA A 717 -35.25 0.20 9.13
C ALA A 717 -35.01 0.11 10.65
N HIS A 718 -34.02 -0.68 11.09
CA HIS A 718 -33.60 -0.77 12.48
C HIS A 718 -32.52 0.24 12.86
N ILE A 719 -31.94 0.97 11.88
CA ILE A 719 -30.97 2.03 12.13
C ILE A 719 -31.70 3.25 12.66
N THR A 720 -31.37 3.67 13.88
CA THR A 720 -32.06 4.79 14.55
C THR A 720 -31.52 6.15 14.15
N SER A 721 -30.24 6.23 13.81
CA SER A 721 -29.57 7.44 13.37
C SER A 721 -30.06 7.89 12.00
N ALA A 722 -30.26 9.20 11.85
CA ALA A 722 -30.62 9.83 10.59
C ALA A 722 -29.39 10.18 9.72
N ASP A 723 -28.17 9.83 10.16
CA ASP A 723 -26.95 10.14 9.41
C ASP A 723 -26.93 9.41 8.05
N PRO A 724 -26.85 10.14 6.93
CA PRO A 724 -26.95 9.54 5.59
C PRO A 724 -25.91 8.47 5.31
N VAL A 725 -24.72 8.56 5.93
CA VAL A 725 -23.61 7.61 5.73
C VAL A 725 -23.93 6.18 6.19
N LEU A 726 -24.92 6.02 7.08
CA LEU A 726 -25.34 4.72 7.62
C LEU A 726 -26.37 4.03 6.73
N HIS A 727 -27.04 4.77 5.86
CA HIS A 727 -28.09 4.26 4.99
C HIS A 727 -27.53 4.04 3.60
N SER A 728 -28.00 3.00 2.92
CA SER A 728 -27.54 2.80 1.54
C SER A 728 -28.26 3.74 0.58
N LEU A 729 -27.50 4.31 -0.36
CA LEU A 729 -27.98 5.22 -1.41
C LEU A 729 -28.87 4.51 -2.43
#